data_AF-A0A1E2UTT4-F1
#
_entry.id   AF-A0A1E2UTT4-F1
#
_cell.length_a   1.000
_cell.length_b   1.000
_cell.length_c   1.000
_cell.angle_alpha   90.00
_cell.angle_beta   90.00
_cell.angle_gamma   90.00
#
_symmetry.space_group_name_H-M   'P 1'
#
loop_
_entity.id
_entity.type
_entity.pdbx_description
1 polymer ?
#
loop_
_entity_poly.entity_id
_entity_poly.type
_entity_poly.pdbx_seq_one_letter_code
_entity_poly.pdbx_strand_id
1 'polypeptide(L)'
;MAVYTGGSITITTLILTVILLAGCSGGVSEEERYQSALTSYSNQEFSKAIIELKNLLQANGKHQAGRILLAKTYLQQGDGIAAEKEINSINEAEKADPEVKQMVLDAWRLQGKYKQIVEHYEADDFTALEQRPLIQTVANAYIHLRQPEKADNLAEALLETDAGNADALVVRAKAASMRDRDEQAIDFLNKAIVLDGENPQAWRTLGGIQSKLQQFDQAIESLKRAVSLDRPDDSKQERFLTQTSLIQLLILKSRFTESKQYLGELKSEFSSHPIVIYLSGLHNYIDKKYDLAKTELTDVHNALPNHLPTVLLLGATHFAENNLEQANVLLSRYVNQVPTHLQARKLLGEIKLRLNKPEEALSILKSSSDQQKDHQLLSMIGAAASQSGDFLQGVEYLKKAAKSHPENTQIRQELAKLYLNQGAVDDAIAELEQMDSTSGKSTTNLLILSYLKKQDLAAARNKSDQVFTDNQNLSATDYYLRAVIELQSGNRHAAREHLRNAVEVNRAYVPALVALGRMDLEDGRLSEGSDRLDLVLATDPENTHALLLLAQISERSGQQREALKWIDRAATSSRNPILPIIIVSRYYLRTKQPEKAARYLQNKALLETENLTILSLIAEMNQQSGNYQQAGATIERMIRLNPQNQDAYLQLADLQRKQGDYAAAMSTLDGLNPLPQKGKLLKYKLALQSGQFDAAEAVAKQLSADSKSKYLGVALSAGVLQAKGRPQSAISLLKKNLTAEAPFYLYRKLADLYAMNGNVNAASEVLQQRIESQPGGDKQAKLALAMILQTNEKPEDAIKLYDELLSDEPDNVIALNNAALLVYEKNPEKGLDFARRAYDRVGDSSLAVIDTYAWLTFREGDSKSALNLLEPIIHRATDPSIRYHYAAVLKAQGRNKEAREILQAILDNNQQFEESSEAKQLLSELSSANG
;
A
#
# COMPACT_ATOMS: atom_id res chain seq x y z
N MET A 1 43.50 -31.74 8.08
CA MET A 1 43.99 -31.77 9.48
C MET A 1 42.96 -32.50 10.33
N ALA A 2 43.47 -33.30 11.27
CA ALA A 2 42.77 -34.07 12.32
C ALA A 2 42.08 -35.39 11.92
N VAL A 3 42.86 -36.45 12.16
CA VAL A 3 42.56 -37.88 12.32
C VAL A 3 42.12 -38.14 13.78
N TYR A 4 41.21 -39.10 14.02
CA TYR A 4 41.10 -39.99 15.21
C TYR A 4 39.96 -41.00 14.88
N THR A 5 40.13 -42.30 14.54
CA THR A 5 40.74 -43.52 15.13
C THR A 5 39.99 -44.20 16.29
N GLY A 6 39.73 -45.51 16.12
CA GLY A 6 39.50 -46.53 17.16
C GLY A 6 38.06 -47.04 17.19
N GLY A 7 37.71 -48.27 16.77
CA GLY A 7 38.06 -49.61 17.33
C GLY A 7 36.77 -50.19 17.95
N SER A 8 36.37 -51.46 17.95
CA SER A 8 36.99 -52.78 17.73
C SER A 8 35.83 -53.82 17.59
N ILE A 9 35.85 -54.73 16.62
CA ILE A 9 36.06 -56.21 16.75
C ILE A 9 35.13 -56.96 17.73
N THR A 10 34.29 -57.85 17.17
CA THR A 10 33.98 -59.24 17.61
C THR A 10 33.26 -59.94 16.43
N ILE A 11 33.95 -60.61 15.49
CA ILE A 11 34.34 -62.03 15.46
C ILE A 11 33.40 -62.98 16.20
N THR A 12 32.59 -63.71 15.42
CA THR A 12 32.24 -65.11 15.70
C THR A 12 32.35 -65.90 14.38
N THR A 13 33.55 -66.46 14.17
CA THR A 13 33.86 -67.85 13.76
C THR A 13 32.65 -68.80 13.68
N LEU A 14 32.52 -69.82 12.82
CA LEU A 14 33.42 -70.73 12.09
C LEU A 14 32.39 -71.61 11.30
N ILE A 15 32.59 -72.07 10.06
CA ILE A 15 33.21 -73.37 9.76
C ILE A 15 33.28 -73.48 8.24
N LEU A 16 34.51 -73.59 7.76
CA LEU A 16 34.88 -74.08 6.46
C LEU A 16 34.80 -75.62 6.53
N THR A 17 33.79 -76.23 5.92
CA THR A 17 33.81 -77.68 5.64
C THR A 17 34.19 -77.88 4.19
N VAL A 18 35.49 -78.08 3.97
CA VAL A 18 36.02 -78.70 2.77
C VAL A 18 35.64 -80.18 2.84
N ILE A 19 34.64 -80.60 2.05
CA ILE A 19 34.49 -82.00 1.65
C ILE A 19 35.01 -82.11 0.23
N LEU A 20 36.19 -82.72 0.13
CA LEU A 20 36.69 -83.34 -1.09
C LEU A 20 35.74 -84.47 -1.48
N LEU A 21 34.97 -84.26 -2.55
CA LEU A 21 34.47 -85.34 -3.40
C LEU A 21 35.06 -85.13 -4.79
N ALA A 22 36.14 -85.84 -5.06
CA ALA A 22 36.52 -86.20 -6.42
C ALA A 22 35.43 -87.14 -6.97
N GLY A 23 34.91 -86.83 -8.16
CA GLY A 23 34.24 -87.82 -9.01
C GLY A 23 32.73 -87.98 -8.83
N CYS A 24 31.96 -86.96 -9.22
CA CYS A 24 30.80 -87.18 -10.09
C CYS A 24 30.87 -86.14 -11.20
N SER A 25 31.43 -86.55 -12.33
CA SER A 25 31.26 -85.89 -13.62
C SER A 25 29.77 -85.90 -14.00
N GLY A 26 29.04 -84.92 -13.48
CA GLY A 26 27.71 -84.55 -13.93
C GLY A 26 27.71 -83.05 -14.10
N GLY A 27 28.45 -82.53 -15.09
CA GLY A 27 28.24 -81.15 -15.50
C GLY A 27 26.77 -81.03 -15.86
N VAL A 28 26.04 -80.11 -15.21
CA VAL A 28 24.62 -79.88 -15.50
C VAL A 28 24.48 -79.80 -17.00
N SER A 29 23.77 -80.77 -17.57
CA SER A 29 23.72 -80.96 -19.02
C SER A 29 23.11 -79.72 -19.67
N GLU A 30 23.39 -79.52 -20.97
CA GLU A 30 22.76 -78.43 -21.73
C GLU A 30 21.23 -78.46 -21.57
N GLU A 31 20.65 -79.67 -21.58
CA GLU A 31 19.22 -79.89 -21.38
C GLU A 31 18.76 -79.50 -19.96
N GLU A 32 19.49 -79.87 -18.92
CA GLU A 32 19.14 -79.49 -17.54
C GLU A 32 19.19 -77.98 -17.32
N ARG A 33 20.15 -77.28 -17.95
CA ARG A 33 20.23 -75.80 -17.91
C ARG A 33 19.09 -75.16 -18.67
N TYR A 34 18.75 -75.69 -19.85
CA TYR A 34 17.64 -75.21 -20.64
C TYR A 34 16.30 -75.40 -19.91
N GLN A 35 16.06 -76.56 -19.31
CA GLN A 35 14.84 -76.84 -18.52
C GLN A 35 14.77 -75.98 -17.25
N SER A 36 15.90 -75.74 -16.59
CA SER A 36 15.96 -74.81 -15.44
C SER A 36 15.62 -73.39 -15.86
N ALA A 37 16.18 -72.91 -16.97
CA ALA A 37 15.85 -71.62 -17.55
C ALA A 37 14.37 -71.53 -17.95
N LEU A 38 13.82 -72.57 -18.57
CA LEU A 38 12.41 -72.64 -18.96
C LEU A 38 11.50 -72.59 -17.72
N THR A 39 11.86 -73.28 -16.65
CA THR A 39 11.14 -73.26 -15.37
C THR A 39 11.19 -71.86 -14.74
N SER A 40 12.35 -71.22 -14.72
CA SER A 40 12.47 -69.84 -14.24
C SER A 40 11.69 -68.86 -15.13
N TYR A 41 11.67 -69.06 -16.44
CA TYR A 41 10.85 -68.29 -17.37
C TYR A 41 9.35 -68.48 -17.10
N SER A 42 8.87 -69.71 -16.92
CA SER A 42 7.46 -70.00 -16.61
C SER A 42 7.03 -69.46 -15.24
N ASN A 43 7.96 -69.39 -14.29
CA ASN A 43 7.76 -68.78 -12.98
C ASN A 43 7.94 -67.26 -12.97
N GLN A 44 8.13 -66.63 -14.15
CA GLN A 44 8.38 -65.19 -14.31
C GLN A 44 9.65 -64.68 -13.59
N GLU A 45 10.57 -65.56 -13.24
CA GLU A 45 11.89 -65.24 -12.67
C GLU A 45 12.86 -64.83 -13.78
N PHE A 46 12.49 -63.84 -14.60
CA PHE A 46 13.19 -63.51 -15.86
C PHE A 46 14.68 -63.19 -15.68
N SER A 47 15.08 -62.53 -14.59
CA SER A 47 16.50 -62.26 -14.31
C SER A 47 17.30 -63.54 -14.08
N LYS A 48 16.70 -64.54 -13.44
CA LYS A 48 17.32 -65.85 -13.20
C LYS A 48 17.34 -66.69 -14.48
N ALA A 49 16.25 -66.66 -15.25
CA ALA A 49 16.20 -67.28 -16.58
C ALA A 49 17.30 -66.72 -17.51
N ILE A 50 17.51 -65.40 -17.53
CA ILE A 50 18.58 -64.76 -18.33
C ILE A 50 19.97 -65.26 -17.92
N ILE A 51 20.24 -65.40 -16.61
CA ILE A 51 21.53 -65.90 -16.13
C ILE A 51 21.77 -67.33 -16.63
N GLU A 52 20.80 -68.22 -16.45
CA GLU A 52 20.92 -69.61 -16.89
C GLU A 52 21.05 -69.75 -18.42
N LEU A 53 20.30 -68.96 -19.17
CA LEU A 53 20.36 -68.94 -20.64
C LEU A 53 21.68 -68.37 -21.16
N LYS A 54 22.23 -67.34 -20.52
CA LYS A 54 23.56 -66.82 -20.87
C LYS A 54 24.65 -67.85 -20.60
N ASN A 55 24.57 -68.56 -19.47
CA ASN A 55 25.52 -69.63 -19.15
C ASN A 55 25.41 -70.80 -20.14
N LEU A 56 24.18 -71.18 -20.53
CA LEU A 56 23.92 -72.18 -21.58
C LEU A 56 24.56 -71.77 -22.92
N LEU A 57 24.33 -70.54 -23.35
CA LEU A 57 24.85 -70.02 -24.62
C LEU A 57 26.35 -69.74 -24.60
N GLN A 58 26.94 -69.55 -23.42
CA GLN A 58 28.40 -69.49 -23.26
C GLN A 58 29.04 -70.88 -23.47
N ALA A 59 28.39 -71.95 -22.98
CA ALA A 59 28.86 -73.32 -23.17
C ALA A 59 28.59 -73.83 -24.60
N ASN A 60 27.41 -73.52 -25.15
CA ASN A 60 27.01 -73.85 -26.51
C ASN A 60 26.34 -72.66 -27.22
N GLY A 61 27.16 -71.86 -27.90
CA GLY A 61 26.68 -70.69 -28.65
C GLY A 61 25.75 -70.99 -29.83
N LYS A 62 25.56 -72.26 -30.21
CA LYS A 62 24.68 -72.67 -31.32
C LYS A 62 23.30 -73.18 -30.86
N HIS A 63 23.03 -73.22 -29.56
CA HIS A 63 21.78 -73.75 -28.99
C HIS A 63 20.57 -72.84 -29.33
N GLN A 64 19.83 -73.17 -30.40
CA GLN A 64 18.78 -72.31 -30.97
C GLN A 64 17.61 -72.09 -30.01
N ALA A 65 17.07 -73.15 -29.40
CA ALA A 65 15.97 -73.05 -28.44
C ALA A 65 16.32 -72.14 -27.24
N GLY A 66 17.60 -72.15 -26.83
CA GLY A 66 18.11 -71.29 -25.76
C GLY A 66 18.19 -69.82 -26.17
N ARG A 67 18.58 -69.53 -27.43
CA ARG A 67 18.57 -68.17 -27.98
C ARG A 67 17.16 -67.62 -28.13
N ILE A 68 16.23 -68.42 -28.64
CA ILE A 68 14.81 -68.06 -28.77
C ILE A 68 14.25 -67.75 -27.38
N LEU A 69 14.45 -68.63 -26.40
CA LEU A 69 13.97 -68.40 -25.03
C LEU A 69 14.63 -67.18 -24.39
N LEU A 70 15.90 -66.89 -24.66
CA LEU A 70 16.57 -65.69 -24.14
C LEU A 70 16.01 -64.41 -24.77
N ALA A 71 15.83 -64.39 -26.08
CA ALA A 71 15.19 -63.29 -26.78
C ALA A 71 13.76 -63.05 -26.26
N LYS A 72 12.98 -64.12 -26.07
CA LYS A 72 11.64 -64.06 -25.49
C LYS A 72 11.66 -63.51 -24.07
N THR A 73 12.63 -63.94 -23.25
CA THR A 73 12.84 -63.41 -21.91
C THR A 73 13.17 -61.92 -21.91
N TYR A 74 13.98 -61.45 -22.85
CA TYR A 74 14.28 -60.01 -23.00
C TYR A 74 13.07 -59.20 -23.43
N LEU A 75 12.24 -59.71 -24.35
CA LEU A 75 10.99 -59.06 -24.73
C LEU A 75 10.04 -58.91 -23.54
N GLN A 76 9.91 -59.95 -22.70
CA GLN A 76 9.11 -59.89 -21.47
C GLN A 76 9.64 -58.84 -20.45
N GLN A 77 10.94 -58.59 -20.45
CA GLN A 77 11.53 -57.52 -19.64
C GLN A 77 11.45 -56.13 -20.28
N GLY A 78 10.95 -56.02 -21.52
CA GLY A 78 10.90 -54.78 -22.29
C GLY A 78 12.24 -54.35 -22.89
N ASP A 79 13.26 -55.21 -22.89
CA ASP A 79 14.58 -54.93 -23.47
C ASP A 79 14.60 -55.32 -24.96
N GLY A 80 14.00 -54.47 -25.79
CA GLY A 80 13.94 -54.69 -27.24
C GLY A 80 15.31 -54.73 -27.92
N ILE A 81 16.32 -54.05 -27.37
CA ILE A 81 17.67 -54.01 -27.95
C ILE A 81 18.38 -55.35 -27.71
N ALA A 82 18.33 -55.88 -26.48
CA ALA A 82 18.92 -57.17 -26.16
C ALA A 82 18.18 -58.31 -26.87
N ALA A 83 16.85 -58.23 -26.97
CA ALA A 83 16.05 -59.17 -27.75
C ALA A 83 16.46 -59.19 -29.23
N GLU A 84 16.52 -58.03 -29.90
CA GLU A 84 16.91 -57.93 -31.32
C GLU A 84 18.30 -58.55 -31.57
N LYS A 85 19.25 -58.32 -30.66
CA LYS A 85 20.60 -58.90 -30.75
C LYS A 85 20.57 -60.43 -30.75
N GLU A 86 19.81 -61.04 -29.85
CA GLU A 86 19.70 -62.49 -29.77
C GLU A 86 18.91 -63.06 -30.96
N ILE A 87 17.85 -62.38 -31.41
CA ILE A 87 17.06 -62.77 -32.59
C ILE A 87 17.92 -62.77 -33.86
N ASN A 88 18.78 -61.78 -34.04
CA ASN A 88 19.70 -61.71 -35.18
C ASN A 88 20.68 -62.90 -35.24
N SER A 89 20.92 -63.55 -34.09
CA SER A 89 21.80 -64.72 -33.95
C SER A 89 21.09 -66.07 -34.11
N ILE A 90 19.77 -66.07 -34.34
CA ILE A 90 18.97 -67.25 -34.68
C ILE A 90 19.23 -67.63 -36.16
N ASN A 91 19.20 -68.92 -36.50
CA ASN A 91 19.41 -69.37 -37.88
C ASN A 91 18.21 -69.04 -38.79
N GLU A 92 18.41 -69.06 -40.11
CA GLU A 92 17.37 -68.66 -41.08
C GLU A 92 16.15 -69.59 -41.12
N ALA A 93 16.31 -70.88 -40.77
CA ALA A 93 15.19 -71.82 -40.72
C ALA A 93 14.24 -71.50 -39.56
N GLU A 94 14.79 -71.20 -38.39
CA GLU A 94 14.03 -70.79 -37.19
C GLU A 94 13.47 -69.38 -37.34
N LYS A 95 14.15 -68.46 -38.06
CA LYS A 95 13.60 -67.12 -38.38
C LYS A 95 12.38 -67.16 -39.30
N ALA A 96 12.16 -68.26 -40.01
CA ALA A 96 10.96 -68.43 -40.83
C ALA A 96 9.70 -68.65 -39.96
N ASP A 97 9.87 -69.07 -38.71
CA ASP A 97 8.80 -69.31 -37.74
C ASP A 97 8.00 -68.03 -37.45
N PRO A 98 6.66 -68.04 -37.56
CA PRO A 98 5.81 -66.92 -37.22
C PRO A 98 6.04 -66.33 -35.83
N GLU A 99 6.36 -67.14 -34.82
CA GLU A 99 6.65 -66.67 -33.46
C GLU A 99 7.94 -65.84 -33.44
N VAL A 100 9.00 -66.29 -34.12
CA VAL A 100 10.27 -65.55 -34.21
C VAL A 100 10.10 -64.27 -35.03
N LYS A 101 9.29 -64.29 -36.09
CA LYS A 101 8.91 -63.08 -36.85
C LYS A 101 8.18 -62.07 -35.97
N GLN A 102 7.27 -62.53 -35.12
CA GLN A 102 6.54 -61.67 -34.18
C GLN A 102 7.51 -61.07 -33.15
N MET A 103 8.47 -61.85 -32.66
CA MET A 103 9.51 -61.38 -31.75
C MET A 103 10.37 -60.26 -32.37
N VAL A 104 10.66 -60.29 -33.68
CA VAL A 104 11.34 -59.18 -34.37
C VAL A 104 10.50 -57.90 -34.29
N LEU A 105 9.20 -58.00 -34.60
CA LEU A 105 8.30 -56.86 -34.55
C LEU A 105 8.15 -56.30 -33.15
N ASP A 106 8.03 -57.15 -32.13
CA ASP A 106 7.96 -56.74 -30.73
C ASP A 106 9.26 -56.06 -30.27
N ALA A 107 10.42 -56.58 -30.67
CA ALA A 107 11.72 -55.96 -30.38
C ALA A 107 11.81 -54.56 -30.98
N TRP A 108 11.37 -54.37 -32.22
CA TRP A 108 11.34 -53.07 -32.88
C TRP A 108 10.28 -52.13 -32.31
N ARG A 109 9.11 -52.66 -31.92
CA ARG A 109 8.03 -51.90 -31.28
C ARG A 109 8.49 -51.32 -29.95
N LEU A 110 9.15 -52.14 -29.11
CA LEU A 110 9.74 -51.70 -27.83
C LEU A 110 10.81 -50.60 -28.03
N GLN A 111 11.49 -50.59 -29.17
CA GLN A 111 12.47 -49.56 -29.53
C GLN A 111 11.85 -48.34 -30.23
N GLY A 112 10.54 -48.33 -30.51
CA GLY A 112 9.86 -47.27 -31.26
C GLY A 112 10.23 -47.22 -32.75
N LYS A 113 10.79 -48.31 -33.29
CA LYS A 113 11.22 -48.46 -34.69
C LYS A 113 10.03 -48.74 -35.64
N TYR A 114 8.92 -48.01 -35.49
CA TYR A 114 7.67 -48.24 -36.24
C TYR A 114 7.85 -48.13 -37.76
N LYS A 115 8.73 -47.23 -38.22
CA LYS A 115 9.08 -47.11 -39.64
C LYS A 115 9.70 -48.39 -40.18
N GLN A 116 10.60 -49.03 -39.43
CA GLN A 116 11.23 -50.29 -39.83
C GLN A 116 10.21 -51.43 -39.85
N ILE A 117 9.25 -51.44 -38.91
CA ILE A 117 8.16 -52.43 -38.90
C ILE A 117 7.37 -52.40 -40.22
N VAL A 118 6.95 -51.21 -40.67
CA VAL A 118 6.11 -51.07 -41.88
C VAL A 118 6.88 -51.15 -43.20
N GLU A 119 8.21 -50.98 -43.18
CA GLU A 119 9.10 -51.16 -44.33
C GLU A 119 9.54 -52.62 -44.50
N HIS A 120 9.53 -53.41 -43.42
CA HIS A 120 9.99 -54.80 -43.43
C HIS A 120 8.88 -55.80 -43.77
N TYR A 121 7.61 -55.43 -43.57
CA TYR A 121 6.44 -56.22 -43.94
C TYR A 121 5.45 -55.32 -44.69
N GLU A 122 5.25 -55.58 -45.98
CA GLU A 122 4.22 -54.93 -46.79
C GLU A 122 2.89 -55.72 -46.74
N ALA A 123 1.78 -55.09 -47.14
CA ALA A 123 0.45 -55.71 -47.07
C ALA A 123 0.36 -57.03 -47.86
N ASP A 124 1.19 -57.20 -48.88
CA ASP A 124 1.22 -58.37 -49.76
C ASP A 124 2.01 -59.57 -49.15
N ASP A 125 2.72 -59.38 -48.02
CA ASP A 125 3.47 -60.45 -47.33
C ASP A 125 2.59 -61.36 -46.46
N PHE A 126 1.30 -61.02 -46.33
CA PHE A 126 0.37 -61.67 -45.40
C PHE A 126 -0.59 -62.65 -46.08
N THR A 127 -0.13 -63.86 -46.40
CA THR A 127 -0.90 -64.87 -47.14
C THR A 127 -1.48 -66.00 -46.27
N ALA A 128 -1.25 -66.05 -44.95
CA ALA A 128 -1.71 -67.15 -44.09
C ALA A 128 -2.30 -66.71 -42.73
N LEU A 129 -3.28 -67.47 -42.22
CA LEU A 129 -3.96 -67.29 -40.92
C LEU A 129 -3.02 -67.22 -39.70
N GLU A 130 -1.83 -67.80 -39.81
CA GLU A 130 -0.80 -67.81 -38.76
C GLU A 130 -0.08 -66.45 -38.59
N GLN A 131 -0.33 -65.49 -39.49
CA GLN A 131 0.28 -64.16 -39.48
C GLN A 131 -0.61 -63.08 -38.83
N ARG A 132 -1.75 -63.44 -38.22
CA ARG A 132 -2.68 -62.50 -37.55
C ARG A 132 -2.00 -61.55 -36.53
N PRO A 133 -1.12 -62.03 -35.62
CA PRO A 133 -0.42 -61.15 -34.68
C PRO A 133 0.53 -60.16 -35.38
N LEU A 134 1.14 -60.57 -36.50
CA LEU A 134 2.02 -59.74 -37.30
C LEU A 134 1.24 -58.60 -37.96
N ILE A 135 0.12 -58.92 -38.61
CA ILE A 135 -0.78 -57.93 -39.23
C ILE A 135 -1.24 -56.90 -38.19
N GLN A 136 -1.65 -57.38 -37.01
CA GLN A 136 -2.08 -56.51 -35.90
C GLN A 136 -0.96 -55.57 -35.44
N THR A 137 0.27 -56.07 -35.35
CA THR A 137 1.45 -55.27 -34.95
C THR A 137 1.80 -54.21 -35.99
N VAL A 138 1.76 -54.56 -37.28
CA VAL A 138 2.00 -53.64 -38.40
C VAL A 138 0.89 -52.59 -38.49
N ALA A 139 -0.37 -52.97 -38.32
CA ALA A 139 -1.49 -52.05 -38.33
C ALA A 139 -1.39 -51.02 -37.18
N ASN A 140 -0.99 -51.44 -35.98
CA ASN A 140 -0.68 -50.51 -34.88
C ASN A 140 0.55 -49.63 -35.18
N ALA A 141 1.58 -50.14 -35.85
CA ALA A 141 2.72 -49.33 -36.28
C ALA A 141 2.28 -48.20 -37.25
N TYR A 142 1.34 -48.47 -38.16
CA TYR A 142 0.75 -47.44 -39.01
C TYR A 142 -0.06 -46.39 -38.22
N ILE A 143 -0.75 -46.77 -37.14
CA ILE A 143 -1.37 -45.80 -36.20
C ILE A 143 -0.30 -44.88 -35.60
N HIS A 144 0.81 -45.43 -35.10
CA HIS A 144 1.92 -44.63 -34.54
C HIS A 144 2.59 -43.71 -35.56
N LEU A 145 2.66 -44.12 -36.83
CA LEU A 145 3.18 -43.31 -37.94
C LEU A 145 2.16 -42.30 -38.51
N ARG A 146 0.97 -42.20 -37.91
CA ARG A 146 -0.15 -41.36 -38.38
C ARG A 146 -0.56 -41.63 -39.83
N GLN A 147 -0.62 -42.89 -40.23
CA GLN A 147 -1.14 -43.35 -41.53
C GLN A 147 -2.44 -44.16 -41.31
N PRO A 148 -3.55 -43.51 -40.91
CA PRO A 148 -4.76 -44.19 -40.46
C PRO A 148 -5.44 -45.00 -41.57
N GLU A 149 -5.33 -44.62 -42.85
CA GLU A 149 -5.92 -45.37 -43.96
C GLU A 149 -5.28 -46.75 -44.12
N LYS A 150 -3.94 -46.83 -44.04
CA LYS A 150 -3.23 -48.11 -44.14
C LYS A 150 -3.49 -49.00 -42.93
N ALA A 151 -3.58 -48.41 -41.73
CA ALA A 151 -3.95 -49.14 -40.52
C ALA A 151 -5.37 -49.71 -40.62
N ASP A 152 -6.34 -48.92 -41.08
CA ASP A 152 -7.73 -49.33 -41.26
C ASP A 152 -7.85 -50.45 -42.31
N ASN A 153 -7.16 -50.33 -43.45
CA ASN A 153 -7.16 -51.35 -44.50
C ASN A 153 -6.60 -52.70 -44.01
N LEU A 154 -5.48 -52.68 -43.27
CA LEU A 154 -4.90 -53.91 -42.71
C LEU A 154 -5.79 -54.53 -41.63
N ALA A 155 -6.41 -53.71 -40.78
CA ALA A 155 -7.35 -54.18 -39.78
C ALA A 155 -8.64 -54.72 -40.40
N GLU A 156 -9.11 -54.15 -41.51
CA GLU A 156 -10.23 -54.65 -42.29
C GLU A 156 -9.91 -56.00 -42.94
N ALA A 157 -8.75 -56.13 -43.60
CA ALA A 157 -8.29 -57.41 -44.13
C ALA A 157 -8.14 -58.49 -43.03
N LEU A 158 -7.68 -58.10 -41.85
CA LEU A 158 -7.62 -59.01 -40.69
C LEU A 158 -9.02 -59.48 -40.28
N LEU A 159 -10.01 -58.59 -40.24
CA LEU A 159 -11.40 -58.94 -39.92
C LEU A 159 -12.09 -59.80 -40.97
N GLU A 160 -11.71 -59.71 -42.24
CA GLU A 160 -12.22 -60.61 -43.30
C GLU A 160 -11.79 -62.06 -43.05
N THR A 161 -10.59 -62.27 -42.51
CA THR A 161 -10.06 -63.61 -42.17
C THR A 161 -10.36 -64.04 -40.73
N ASP A 162 -10.74 -63.10 -39.87
CA ASP A 162 -10.99 -63.29 -38.44
C ASP A 162 -12.05 -62.31 -37.91
N ALA A 163 -13.32 -62.58 -38.20
CA ALA A 163 -14.42 -61.69 -37.82
C ALA A 163 -14.56 -61.50 -36.28
N GLY A 164 -13.93 -62.37 -35.47
CA GLY A 164 -13.90 -62.30 -34.02
C GLY A 164 -12.75 -61.47 -33.44
N ASN A 165 -11.92 -60.83 -34.26
CA ASN A 165 -10.72 -60.14 -33.80
C ASN A 165 -11.03 -58.76 -33.17
N ALA A 166 -11.18 -58.73 -31.85
CA ALA A 166 -11.44 -57.50 -31.10
C ALA A 166 -10.33 -56.44 -31.28
N ASP A 167 -9.06 -56.86 -31.32
CA ASP A 167 -7.91 -55.96 -31.46
C ASP A 167 -7.86 -55.26 -32.83
N ALA A 168 -8.32 -55.93 -33.89
CA ALA A 168 -8.46 -55.32 -35.21
C ALA A 168 -9.52 -54.20 -35.19
N LEU A 169 -10.67 -54.42 -34.52
CA LEU A 169 -11.67 -53.38 -34.33
C LEU A 169 -11.14 -52.20 -33.52
N VAL A 170 -10.28 -52.44 -32.52
CA VAL A 170 -9.59 -51.37 -31.78
C VAL A 170 -8.70 -50.53 -32.71
N VAL A 171 -7.98 -51.16 -33.64
CA VAL A 171 -7.17 -50.43 -34.64
C VAL A 171 -8.05 -49.60 -35.57
N ARG A 172 -9.16 -50.17 -36.07
CA ARG A 172 -10.13 -49.42 -36.89
C ARG A 172 -10.70 -48.23 -36.13
N ALA A 173 -10.99 -48.39 -34.84
CA ALA A 173 -11.43 -47.30 -33.98
C ALA A 173 -10.38 -46.19 -33.83
N LYS A 174 -9.12 -46.55 -33.56
CA LYS A 174 -8.01 -45.59 -33.50
C LYS A 174 -7.86 -44.85 -34.84
N ALA A 175 -7.92 -45.56 -35.97
CA ALA A 175 -7.86 -44.96 -37.30
C ALA A 175 -9.06 -44.04 -37.61
N ALA A 176 -10.27 -44.42 -37.19
CA ALA A 176 -11.47 -43.59 -37.35
C ALA A 176 -11.39 -42.31 -36.50
N SER A 177 -10.97 -42.40 -35.24
CA SER A 177 -10.80 -41.22 -34.37
C SER A 177 -9.71 -40.26 -34.88
N MET A 178 -8.61 -40.77 -35.46
CA MET A 178 -7.59 -39.95 -36.11
C MET A 178 -8.08 -39.20 -37.36
N ARG A 179 -9.19 -39.67 -37.95
CA ARG A 179 -9.89 -39.04 -39.08
C ARG A 179 -11.12 -38.24 -38.62
N ASP A 180 -11.19 -37.91 -37.33
CA ASP A 180 -12.29 -37.19 -36.66
C ASP A 180 -13.68 -37.84 -36.80
N ARG A 181 -13.71 -39.18 -36.96
CA ARG A 181 -14.94 -39.99 -36.98
C ARG A 181 -15.15 -40.68 -35.63
N ASP A 182 -15.25 -39.89 -34.56
CA ASP A 182 -15.26 -40.40 -33.19
C ASP A 182 -16.51 -41.26 -32.87
N GLU A 183 -17.67 -40.95 -33.44
CA GLU A 183 -18.87 -41.80 -33.28
C GLU A 183 -18.70 -43.19 -33.92
N GLN A 184 -18.10 -43.23 -35.11
CA GLN A 184 -17.78 -44.50 -35.79
C GLN A 184 -16.72 -45.29 -35.01
N ALA A 185 -15.74 -44.59 -34.42
CA ALA A 185 -14.75 -45.21 -33.57
C ALA A 185 -15.38 -45.86 -32.32
N ILE A 186 -16.35 -45.20 -31.68
CA ILE A 186 -17.09 -45.76 -30.55
C ILE A 186 -17.89 -47.00 -30.96
N ASP A 187 -18.51 -47.02 -32.14
CA ASP A 187 -19.21 -48.22 -32.65
C ASP A 187 -18.25 -49.41 -32.82
N PHE A 188 -17.06 -49.20 -33.40
CA PHE A 188 -16.05 -50.24 -33.49
C PHE A 188 -15.58 -50.72 -32.11
N LEU A 189 -15.41 -49.83 -31.13
CA LEU A 189 -15.01 -50.21 -29.77
C LEU A 189 -16.09 -50.97 -29.02
N ASN A 190 -17.36 -50.58 -29.17
CA ASN A 190 -18.47 -51.32 -28.59
C ASN A 190 -18.55 -52.73 -29.18
N LYS A 191 -18.34 -52.89 -30.49
CA LYS A 191 -18.23 -54.21 -31.14
C LYS A 191 -17.03 -55.01 -30.61
N ALA A 192 -15.88 -54.37 -30.44
CA ALA A 192 -14.69 -55.00 -29.86
C ALA A 192 -14.96 -55.50 -28.43
N ILE A 193 -15.62 -54.70 -27.60
CA ILE A 193 -15.98 -55.04 -26.21
C ILE A 193 -17.03 -56.16 -26.16
N VAL A 194 -17.94 -56.23 -27.13
CA VAL A 194 -18.90 -57.35 -27.23
C VAL A 194 -18.18 -58.66 -27.58
N LEU A 195 -17.15 -58.62 -28.41
CA LEU A 195 -16.34 -59.79 -28.76
C LEU A 195 -15.39 -60.20 -27.63
N ASP A 196 -14.77 -59.23 -26.98
CA ASP A 196 -13.87 -59.43 -25.84
C ASP A 196 -14.05 -58.32 -24.79
N GLY A 197 -14.89 -58.61 -23.79
CA GLY A 197 -15.18 -57.69 -22.69
C GLY A 197 -14.01 -57.48 -21.72
N GLU A 198 -12.96 -58.29 -21.82
CA GLU A 198 -11.74 -58.19 -21.02
C GLU A 198 -10.58 -57.52 -21.79
N ASN A 199 -10.82 -56.98 -22.99
CA ASN A 199 -9.80 -56.29 -23.77
C ASN A 199 -9.46 -54.90 -23.16
N PRO A 200 -8.29 -54.71 -22.50
CA PRO A 200 -7.98 -53.45 -21.87
C PRO A 200 -7.77 -52.33 -22.90
N GLN A 201 -7.24 -52.63 -24.09
CA GLN A 201 -7.01 -51.64 -25.15
C GLN A 201 -8.31 -51.02 -25.69
N ALA A 202 -9.37 -51.82 -25.81
CA ALA A 202 -10.68 -51.36 -26.21
C ALA A 202 -11.24 -50.36 -25.19
N TRP A 203 -11.21 -50.71 -23.90
CA TRP A 203 -11.66 -49.84 -22.81
C TRP A 203 -10.81 -48.56 -22.69
N ARG A 204 -9.48 -48.64 -22.82
CA ARG A 204 -8.57 -47.48 -22.81
C ARG A 204 -8.89 -46.52 -23.95
N THR A 205 -9.01 -47.05 -25.17
CA THR A 205 -9.29 -46.26 -26.37
C THR A 205 -10.67 -45.60 -26.26
N LEU A 206 -11.68 -46.35 -25.77
CA LEU A 206 -13.03 -45.82 -25.54
C LEU A 206 -13.02 -44.68 -24.53
N GLY A 207 -12.35 -44.85 -23.39
CA GLY A 207 -12.21 -43.80 -22.39
C GLY A 207 -11.50 -42.55 -22.92
N GLY A 208 -10.47 -42.73 -23.76
CA GLY A 208 -9.77 -41.62 -24.43
C GLY A 208 -10.68 -40.83 -25.38
N ILE A 209 -11.46 -41.52 -26.22
CA ILE A 209 -12.39 -40.87 -27.17
C ILE A 209 -13.55 -40.20 -26.42
N GLN A 210 -14.13 -40.86 -25.42
CA GLN A 210 -15.17 -40.26 -24.56
C GLN A 210 -14.66 -39.00 -23.87
N SER A 211 -13.41 -39.00 -23.40
CA SER A 211 -12.76 -37.81 -22.84
C SER A 211 -12.64 -36.68 -23.87
N LYS A 212 -12.22 -36.97 -25.12
CA LYS A 212 -12.19 -36.01 -26.24
C LYS A 212 -13.56 -35.39 -26.50
N LEU A 213 -14.63 -36.19 -26.39
CA LEU A 213 -16.03 -35.76 -26.55
C LEU A 213 -16.65 -35.12 -25.29
N GLN A 214 -15.85 -34.87 -24.24
CA GLN A 214 -16.29 -34.32 -22.94
C GLN A 214 -17.33 -35.18 -22.20
N GLN A 215 -17.44 -36.47 -22.54
CA GLN A 215 -18.28 -37.47 -21.86
C GLN A 215 -17.56 -38.00 -20.62
N PHE A 216 -17.19 -37.10 -19.69
CA PHE A 216 -16.23 -37.38 -18.62
C PHE A 216 -16.63 -38.53 -17.68
N ASP A 217 -17.91 -38.65 -17.34
CA ASP A 217 -18.37 -39.71 -16.43
C ASP A 217 -18.27 -41.09 -17.09
N GLN A 218 -18.61 -41.20 -18.39
CA GLN A 218 -18.43 -42.45 -19.15
C GLN A 218 -16.94 -42.76 -19.35
N ALA A 219 -16.13 -41.75 -19.67
CA ALA A 219 -14.69 -41.89 -19.84
C ALA A 219 -14.01 -42.44 -18.58
N ILE A 220 -14.42 -41.94 -17.39
CA ILE A 220 -13.90 -42.42 -16.10
C ILE A 220 -14.21 -43.91 -15.91
N GLU A 221 -15.45 -44.35 -16.17
CA GLU A 221 -15.82 -45.75 -15.99
C GLU A 221 -15.12 -46.67 -17.00
N SER A 222 -14.99 -46.25 -18.26
CA SER A 222 -14.21 -46.97 -19.27
C SER A 222 -12.72 -47.11 -18.87
N LEU A 223 -12.10 -46.03 -18.39
CA LEU A 223 -10.70 -46.07 -17.95
C LEU A 223 -10.50 -46.87 -16.66
N LYS A 224 -11.45 -46.84 -15.72
CA LYS A 224 -11.43 -47.73 -14.54
C LYS A 224 -11.47 -49.19 -14.95
N ARG A 225 -12.34 -49.52 -15.92
CA ARG A 225 -12.43 -50.88 -16.44
C ARG A 225 -11.12 -51.30 -17.09
N ALA A 226 -10.52 -50.44 -17.91
CA ALA A 226 -9.18 -50.66 -18.46
C ALA A 226 -8.13 -50.94 -17.38
N VAL A 227 -8.01 -50.08 -16.36
CA VAL A 227 -7.03 -50.25 -15.27
C VAL A 227 -7.27 -51.55 -14.51
N SER A 228 -8.53 -51.98 -14.33
CA SER A 228 -8.84 -53.25 -13.66
C SER A 228 -8.48 -54.50 -14.47
N LEU A 229 -8.33 -54.35 -15.78
CA LEU A 229 -8.02 -55.42 -16.73
C LEU A 229 -6.54 -55.45 -17.11
N ASP A 230 -5.78 -54.41 -16.79
CA ASP A 230 -4.35 -54.32 -17.10
C ASP A 230 -3.58 -55.46 -16.42
N ARG A 231 -2.86 -56.25 -17.21
CA ARG A 231 -2.03 -57.38 -16.75
C ARG A 231 -0.57 -56.95 -16.59
N PRO A 232 0.25 -57.65 -15.79
CA PRO A 232 1.68 -57.36 -15.62
C PRO A 232 2.44 -57.29 -16.96
N ASP A 233 2.04 -58.13 -17.93
CA ASP A 233 2.63 -58.25 -19.27
C ASP A 233 2.24 -57.10 -20.22
N ASP A 234 1.26 -56.26 -19.86
CA ASP A 234 0.92 -55.07 -20.64
C ASP A 234 2.06 -54.05 -20.64
N SER A 235 2.08 -53.18 -21.66
CA SER A 235 3.05 -52.10 -21.73
C SER A 235 2.95 -51.20 -20.50
N LYS A 236 4.02 -51.16 -19.69
CA LYS A 236 4.17 -50.23 -18.55
C LYS A 236 3.81 -48.80 -18.91
N GLN A 237 4.13 -48.38 -20.13
CA GLN A 237 3.83 -47.06 -20.65
C GLN A 237 2.32 -46.83 -20.82
N GLU A 238 1.57 -47.82 -21.31
CA GLU A 238 0.12 -47.70 -21.51
C GLU A 238 -0.64 -47.67 -20.18
N ARG A 239 -0.22 -48.49 -19.20
CA ARG A 239 -0.76 -48.43 -17.84
C ARG A 239 -0.56 -47.05 -17.22
N PHE A 240 0.68 -46.53 -17.32
CA PHE A 240 1.01 -45.19 -16.86
C PHE A 240 0.12 -44.11 -17.49
N LEU A 241 -0.06 -44.12 -18.80
CA LEU A 241 -0.90 -43.13 -19.51
C LEU A 241 -2.38 -43.27 -19.14
N THR A 242 -2.88 -44.49 -18.96
CA THR A 242 -4.27 -44.77 -18.60
C THR A 242 -4.58 -44.28 -17.19
N GLN A 243 -3.75 -44.65 -16.21
CA GLN A 243 -3.91 -44.25 -14.82
C GLN A 243 -3.77 -42.72 -14.65
N THR A 244 -2.80 -42.10 -15.32
CA THR A 244 -2.66 -40.62 -15.27
C THR A 244 -3.86 -39.91 -15.87
N SER A 245 -4.40 -40.39 -17.00
CA SER A 245 -5.62 -39.83 -17.62
C SER A 245 -6.83 -39.99 -16.70
N LEU A 246 -7.00 -41.15 -16.07
CA LEU A 246 -8.06 -41.40 -15.10
C LEU A 246 -7.95 -40.46 -13.89
N ILE A 247 -6.76 -40.33 -13.30
CA ILE A 247 -6.50 -39.44 -12.15
C ILE A 247 -6.85 -37.99 -12.50
N GLN A 248 -6.46 -37.51 -13.68
CA GLN A 248 -6.77 -36.15 -14.14
C GLN A 248 -8.27 -35.92 -14.32
N LEU A 249 -8.99 -36.88 -14.92
CA LEU A 249 -10.44 -36.80 -15.05
C LEU A 249 -11.17 -36.84 -13.70
N LEU A 250 -10.69 -37.65 -12.76
CA LEU A 250 -11.24 -37.68 -11.41
C LEU A 250 -11.04 -36.34 -10.69
N ILE A 251 -9.88 -35.69 -10.86
CA ILE A 251 -9.63 -34.34 -10.33
C ILE A 251 -10.55 -33.31 -10.99
N LEU A 252 -10.71 -33.36 -12.32
CA LEU A 252 -11.60 -32.47 -13.07
C LEU A 252 -13.05 -32.56 -12.58
N LYS A 253 -13.48 -33.76 -12.19
CA LYS A 253 -14.82 -34.03 -11.65
C LYS A 253 -14.90 -33.89 -10.12
N SER A 254 -13.88 -33.32 -9.48
CA SER A 254 -13.78 -33.12 -8.03
C SER A 254 -13.89 -34.41 -7.19
N ARG A 255 -13.59 -35.58 -7.77
CA ARG A 255 -13.55 -36.90 -7.10
C ARG A 255 -12.17 -37.15 -6.49
N PHE A 256 -11.75 -36.27 -5.58
CA PHE A 256 -10.38 -36.23 -5.05
C PHE A 256 -9.97 -37.51 -4.29
N THR A 257 -10.88 -38.11 -3.53
CA THR A 257 -10.60 -39.34 -2.76
C THR A 257 -10.21 -40.51 -3.67
N GLU A 258 -10.99 -40.74 -4.73
CA GLU A 258 -10.71 -41.80 -5.71
C GLU A 258 -9.43 -41.49 -6.49
N SER A 259 -9.24 -40.24 -6.91
CA SER A 259 -8.02 -39.80 -7.58
C SER A 259 -6.76 -40.09 -6.74
N LYS A 260 -6.85 -39.87 -5.43
CA LYS A 260 -5.75 -40.12 -4.49
C LYS A 260 -5.44 -41.60 -4.30
N GLN A 261 -6.46 -42.47 -4.37
CA GLN A 261 -6.27 -43.93 -4.33
C GLN A 261 -5.46 -44.39 -5.56
N TYR A 262 -5.91 -44.06 -6.77
CA TYR A 262 -5.21 -44.43 -8.01
C TYR A 262 -3.81 -43.80 -8.10
N LEU A 263 -3.61 -42.61 -7.54
CA LEU A 263 -2.28 -42.02 -7.44
C LEU A 263 -1.36 -42.82 -6.50
N GLY A 264 -1.88 -43.36 -5.40
CA GLY A 264 -1.12 -44.24 -4.49
C GLY A 264 -0.65 -45.51 -5.19
N GLU A 265 -1.53 -46.14 -5.97
CA GLU A 265 -1.22 -47.31 -6.81
C GLU A 265 -0.14 -46.96 -7.83
N LEU A 266 -0.32 -45.87 -8.60
CA LEU A 266 0.65 -45.41 -9.60
C LEU A 266 2.02 -45.06 -8.98
N LYS A 267 2.05 -44.49 -7.76
CA LYS A 267 3.29 -44.14 -7.05
C LYS A 267 4.09 -45.36 -6.62
N SER A 268 3.46 -46.52 -6.42
CA SER A 268 4.17 -47.76 -6.06
C SER A 268 5.06 -48.27 -7.20
N GLU A 269 4.69 -48.02 -8.46
CA GLU A 269 5.43 -48.45 -9.66
C GLU A 269 6.30 -47.33 -10.25
N PHE A 270 5.88 -46.06 -10.13
CA PHE A 270 6.51 -44.90 -10.79
C PHE A 270 6.91 -43.76 -9.83
N SER A 271 7.39 -44.10 -8.63
CA SER A 271 7.64 -43.14 -7.53
C SER A 271 8.53 -41.94 -7.87
N SER A 272 9.48 -42.09 -8.79
CA SER A 272 10.42 -41.03 -9.23
C SER A 272 9.98 -40.29 -10.49
N HIS A 273 8.86 -40.67 -11.10
CA HIS A 273 8.42 -40.07 -12.36
C HIS A 273 7.88 -38.63 -12.13
N PRO A 274 8.38 -37.60 -12.83
CA PRO A 274 8.02 -36.20 -12.55
C PRO A 274 6.51 -35.90 -12.60
N ILE A 275 5.75 -36.53 -13.49
CA ILE A 275 4.29 -36.36 -13.56
C ILE A 275 3.57 -36.94 -12.32
N VAL A 276 4.10 -38.03 -11.73
CA VAL A 276 3.53 -38.63 -10.51
C VAL A 276 3.78 -37.71 -9.32
N ILE A 277 4.99 -37.14 -9.24
CA ILE A 277 5.34 -36.13 -8.23
C ILE A 277 4.47 -34.87 -8.42
N TYR A 278 4.20 -34.45 -9.65
CA TYR A 278 3.30 -33.33 -9.93
C TYR A 278 1.87 -33.60 -9.43
N LEU A 279 1.31 -34.77 -9.74
CA LEU A 279 -0.03 -35.16 -9.27
C LEU A 279 -0.08 -35.25 -7.74
N SER A 280 0.99 -35.73 -7.09
CA SER A 280 1.17 -35.70 -5.63
C SER A 280 1.15 -34.27 -5.09
N GLY A 281 1.93 -33.37 -5.71
CA GLY A 281 1.98 -31.95 -5.36
C GLY A 281 0.64 -31.24 -5.51
N LEU A 282 -0.14 -31.58 -6.55
CA LEU A 282 -1.50 -31.08 -6.76
C LEU A 282 -2.47 -31.54 -5.67
N HIS A 283 -2.44 -32.82 -5.29
CA HIS A 283 -3.22 -33.32 -4.15
C HIS A 283 -2.82 -32.65 -2.85
N ASN A 284 -1.52 -32.45 -2.61
CA ASN A 284 -1.03 -31.74 -1.43
C ASN A 284 -1.49 -30.27 -1.41
N TYR A 285 -1.55 -29.59 -2.57
CA TYR A 285 -2.10 -28.24 -2.67
C TYR A 285 -3.61 -28.21 -2.33
N ILE A 286 -4.39 -29.16 -2.87
CA ILE A 286 -5.83 -29.30 -2.57
C ILE A 286 -6.06 -29.57 -1.08
N ASP A 287 -5.24 -30.44 -0.48
CA ASP A 287 -5.25 -30.75 0.96
C ASP A 287 -4.71 -29.59 1.83
N LYS A 288 -4.34 -28.44 1.22
CA LYS A 288 -3.74 -27.26 1.88
C LYS A 288 -2.41 -27.54 2.59
N LYS A 289 -1.72 -28.61 2.21
CA LYS A 289 -0.36 -28.97 2.68
C LYS A 289 0.67 -28.28 1.81
N TYR A 290 0.70 -26.95 1.86
CA TYR A 290 1.46 -26.12 0.93
C TYR A 290 2.97 -26.35 0.99
N ASP A 291 3.54 -26.64 2.16
CA ASP A 291 4.98 -26.94 2.28
C ASP A 291 5.41 -28.20 1.52
N LEU A 292 4.60 -29.26 1.62
CA LEU A 292 4.83 -30.51 0.88
C LEU A 292 4.61 -30.29 -0.62
N ALA A 293 3.53 -29.60 -0.99
CA ALA A 293 3.25 -29.27 -2.38
C ALA A 293 4.39 -28.46 -3.00
N LYS A 294 4.89 -27.42 -2.30
CA LYS A 294 6.01 -26.60 -2.74
C LYS A 294 7.26 -27.43 -2.98
N THR A 295 7.59 -28.34 -2.07
CA THR A 295 8.77 -29.21 -2.19
C THR A 295 8.68 -30.11 -3.42
N GLU A 296 7.60 -30.88 -3.53
CA GLU A 296 7.39 -31.81 -4.66
C GLU A 296 7.31 -31.05 -6.00
N LEU A 297 6.62 -29.91 -6.06
CA LEU A 297 6.50 -29.12 -7.28
C LEU A 297 7.81 -28.42 -7.67
N THR A 298 8.68 -28.11 -6.70
CA THR A 298 10.03 -27.61 -6.97
C THR A 298 10.89 -28.69 -7.61
N ASP A 299 10.82 -29.93 -7.12
CA ASP A 299 11.53 -31.08 -7.72
C ASP A 299 11.08 -31.31 -9.17
N VAL A 300 9.77 -31.24 -9.42
CA VAL A 300 9.24 -31.31 -10.80
C VAL A 300 9.70 -30.13 -11.64
N HIS A 301 9.72 -28.92 -11.09
CA HIS A 301 10.17 -27.73 -11.83
C HIS A 301 11.66 -27.83 -12.21
N ASN A 302 12.49 -28.39 -11.34
CA ASN A 302 13.91 -28.61 -11.60
C ASN A 302 14.12 -29.66 -12.71
N ALA A 303 13.35 -30.75 -12.69
CA ALA A 303 13.42 -31.80 -13.70
C ALA A 303 12.80 -31.37 -15.05
N LEU A 304 11.69 -30.62 -15.01
CA LEU A 304 10.91 -30.18 -16.17
C LEU A 304 10.63 -28.66 -16.10
N PRO A 305 11.62 -27.79 -16.37
CA PRO A 305 11.48 -26.33 -16.21
C PRO A 305 10.42 -25.67 -17.10
N ASN A 306 9.98 -26.35 -18.16
CA ASN A 306 8.97 -25.87 -19.12
C ASN A 306 7.59 -26.52 -18.93
N HIS A 307 7.40 -27.34 -17.89
CA HIS A 307 6.09 -27.91 -17.59
C HIS A 307 5.16 -26.84 -16.98
N LEU A 308 4.41 -26.16 -17.86
CA LEU A 308 3.51 -25.06 -17.52
C LEU A 308 2.53 -25.34 -16.37
N PRO A 309 1.90 -26.52 -16.26
CA PRO A 309 1.02 -26.84 -15.12
C PRO A 309 1.76 -26.79 -13.77
N THR A 310 3.02 -27.20 -13.71
CA THR A 310 3.85 -27.07 -12.50
C THR A 310 4.15 -25.61 -12.21
N VAL A 311 4.49 -24.80 -13.22
CA VAL A 311 4.77 -23.36 -13.02
C VAL A 311 3.56 -22.62 -12.44
N LEU A 312 2.36 -22.88 -12.97
CA LEU A 312 1.12 -22.31 -12.45
C LEU A 312 0.87 -22.73 -11.00
N LEU A 313 0.91 -24.04 -10.74
CA LEU A 313 0.57 -24.59 -9.42
C LEU A 313 1.61 -24.24 -8.36
N LEU A 314 2.90 -24.25 -8.68
CA LEU A 314 3.97 -23.80 -7.80
C LEU A 314 3.83 -22.30 -7.50
N GLY A 315 3.51 -21.49 -8.51
CA GLY A 315 3.21 -20.06 -8.33
C GLY A 315 2.01 -19.83 -7.40
N ALA A 316 0.92 -20.59 -7.59
CA ALA A 316 -0.25 -20.56 -6.72
C ALA A 316 0.05 -21.05 -5.29
N THR A 317 0.95 -22.01 -5.15
CA THR A 317 1.42 -22.53 -3.84
C THR A 317 2.22 -21.47 -3.10
N HIS A 318 3.17 -20.81 -3.76
CA HIS A 318 3.89 -19.68 -3.18
C HIS A 318 2.95 -18.54 -2.77
N PHE A 319 1.93 -18.24 -3.57
CA PHE A 319 0.93 -17.24 -3.21
C PHE A 319 0.16 -17.62 -1.94
N ALA A 320 -0.29 -18.87 -1.82
CA ALA A 320 -1.01 -19.37 -0.66
C ALA A 320 -0.17 -19.30 0.63
N GLU A 321 1.16 -19.44 0.52
CA GLU A 321 2.12 -19.29 1.62
C GLU A 321 2.59 -17.84 1.85
N ASN A 322 2.00 -16.86 1.15
CA ASN A 322 2.39 -15.46 1.22
C ASN A 322 3.83 -15.15 0.72
N ASN A 323 4.43 -16.06 -0.07
CA ASN A 323 5.71 -15.89 -0.74
C ASN A 323 5.53 -15.10 -2.05
N LEU A 324 5.17 -13.81 -1.93
CA LEU A 324 4.65 -12.99 -3.04
C LEU A 324 5.65 -12.79 -4.19
N GLU A 325 6.95 -12.63 -3.91
CA GLU A 325 7.94 -12.39 -4.97
C GLU A 325 8.20 -13.63 -5.83
N GLN A 326 8.30 -14.81 -5.21
CA GLN A 326 8.43 -16.08 -5.93
C GLN A 326 7.17 -16.39 -6.74
N ALA A 327 5.99 -16.14 -6.15
CA ALA A 327 4.71 -16.25 -6.85
C ALA A 327 4.66 -15.32 -8.07
N ASN A 328 5.09 -14.06 -7.91
CA ASN A 328 5.16 -13.07 -8.97
C ASN A 328 6.05 -13.53 -10.14
N VAL A 329 7.25 -14.05 -9.86
CA VAL A 329 8.17 -14.54 -10.91
C VAL A 329 7.54 -15.69 -11.71
N LEU A 330 7.04 -16.71 -11.03
CA LEU A 330 6.48 -17.90 -11.67
C LEU A 330 5.21 -17.58 -12.46
N LEU A 331 4.29 -16.81 -11.89
CA LEU A 331 3.02 -16.47 -12.55
C LEU A 331 3.20 -15.44 -13.66
N SER A 332 4.17 -14.53 -13.57
CA SER A 332 4.53 -13.66 -14.69
C SER A 332 5.02 -14.50 -15.88
N ARG A 333 5.89 -15.49 -15.63
CA ARG A 333 6.33 -16.42 -16.68
C ARG A 333 5.17 -17.21 -17.28
N TYR A 334 4.27 -17.73 -16.45
CA TYR A 334 3.11 -18.47 -16.91
C TYR A 334 2.17 -17.62 -17.78
N VAL A 335 1.78 -16.43 -17.30
CA VAL A 335 0.85 -15.52 -18.00
C VAL A 335 1.46 -15.02 -19.33
N ASN A 336 2.78 -14.85 -19.40
CA ASN A 336 3.45 -14.51 -20.66
C ASN A 336 3.36 -15.62 -21.72
N GLN A 337 3.36 -16.89 -21.29
CA GLN A 337 3.24 -18.04 -22.20
C GLN A 337 1.77 -18.39 -22.52
N VAL A 338 0.86 -18.17 -21.57
CA VAL A 338 -0.58 -18.45 -21.72
C VAL A 338 -1.38 -17.18 -21.41
N PRO A 339 -1.35 -16.17 -22.31
CA PRO A 339 -1.99 -14.89 -22.06
C PRO A 339 -3.50 -15.01 -21.89
N THR A 340 -4.16 -16.00 -22.49
CA THR A 340 -5.63 -16.14 -22.41
C THR A 340 -6.12 -16.72 -21.08
N HIS A 341 -5.25 -17.18 -20.18
CA HIS A 341 -5.67 -17.85 -18.94
C HIS A 341 -6.13 -16.85 -17.86
N LEU A 342 -7.43 -16.54 -17.86
CA LEU A 342 -8.05 -15.52 -16.98
C LEU A 342 -7.72 -15.68 -15.49
N GLN A 343 -7.83 -16.89 -14.93
CA GLN A 343 -7.58 -17.10 -13.50
C GLN A 343 -6.13 -16.84 -13.10
N ALA A 344 -5.17 -17.08 -14.00
CA ALA A 344 -3.76 -16.84 -13.73
C ALA A 344 -3.46 -15.33 -13.78
N ARG A 345 -4.12 -14.60 -14.67
CA ARG A 345 -4.06 -13.12 -14.71
C ARG A 345 -4.67 -12.49 -13.48
N LYS A 346 -5.82 -12.98 -13.02
CA LYS A 346 -6.42 -12.53 -11.76
C LYS A 346 -5.45 -12.73 -10.60
N LEU A 347 -4.93 -13.95 -10.44
CA LEU A 347 -3.97 -14.27 -9.39
C LEU A 347 -2.71 -13.40 -9.47
N LEU A 348 -2.14 -13.21 -10.66
CA LEU A 348 -0.99 -12.33 -10.86
C LEU A 348 -1.33 -10.87 -10.56
N GLY A 349 -2.50 -10.38 -10.99
CA GLY A 349 -2.98 -9.03 -10.69
C GLY A 349 -3.13 -8.80 -9.18
N GLU A 350 -3.68 -9.77 -8.45
CA GLU A 350 -3.75 -9.73 -6.99
C GLU A 350 -2.37 -9.70 -6.35
N ILE A 351 -1.43 -10.54 -6.82
CA ILE A 351 -0.03 -10.51 -6.35
C ILE A 351 0.59 -9.13 -6.57
N LYS A 352 0.40 -8.52 -7.74
CA LYS A 352 0.90 -7.18 -8.05
C LYS A 352 0.29 -6.13 -7.12
N LEU A 353 -1.00 -6.20 -6.81
CA LEU A 353 -1.65 -5.31 -5.83
C LEU A 353 -1.04 -5.49 -4.43
N ARG A 354 -0.85 -6.73 -3.98
CA ARG A 354 -0.24 -7.02 -2.67
C ARG A 354 1.24 -6.60 -2.59
N LEU A 355 1.95 -6.63 -3.72
CA LEU A 355 3.30 -6.10 -3.89
C LEU A 355 3.34 -4.57 -4.10
N ASN A 356 2.19 -3.88 -4.00
CA ASN A 356 2.08 -2.44 -4.18
C ASN A 356 2.56 -1.96 -5.57
N LYS A 357 2.22 -2.73 -6.62
CA LYS A 357 2.47 -2.43 -8.04
C LYS A 357 1.15 -2.31 -8.81
N PRO A 358 0.31 -1.31 -8.50
CA PRO A 358 -1.06 -1.22 -9.01
C PRO A 358 -1.13 -0.93 -10.52
N GLU A 359 -0.15 -0.23 -11.10
CA GLU A 359 -0.09 0.04 -12.55
C GLU A 359 0.15 -1.25 -13.35
N GLU A 360 1.06 -2.11 -12.87
CA GLU A 360 1.30 -3.42 -13.45
C GLU A 360 0.07 -4.32 -13.31
N ALA A 361 -0.56 -4.32 -12.14
CA ALA A 361 -1.81 -5.05 -11.91
C ALA A 361 -2.89 -4.62 -12.89
N LEU A 362 -3.08 -3.30 -13.06
CA LEU A 362 -4.06 -2.72 -13.96
C LEU A 362 -3.82 -3.14 -15.41
N SER A 363 -2.57 -3.11 -15.88
CA SER A 363 -2.19 -3.54 -17.22
C SER A 363 -2.50 -5.02 -17.46
N ILE A 364 -2.11 -5.89 -16.53
CA ILE A 364 -2.32 -7.34 -16.62
C ILE A 364 -3.81 -7.68 -16.62
N LEU A 365 -4.59 -7.09 -15.71
CA LEU A 365 -6.02 -7.36 -15.59
C LEU A 365 -6.82 -6.82 -16.79
N LYS A 366 -6.45 -5.65 -17.34
CA LYS A 366 -7.10 -5.10 -18.53
C LYS A 366 -6.80 -5.86 -19.82
N SER A 367 -5.69 -6.59 -19.90
CA SER A 367 -5.37 -7.32 -21.14
C SER A 367 -6.33 -8.49 -21.45
N SER A 368 -7.32 -8.78 -20.59
CA SER A 368 -8.32 -9.84 -20.77
C SER A 368 -9.47 -9.44 -21.70
N SER A 369 -9.90 -10.34 -22.59
CA SER A 369 -11.07 -10.15 -23.46
C SER A 369 -12.42 -10.24 -22.72
N ASP A 370 -12.42 -10.82 -21.51
CA ASP A 370 -13.64 -11.11 -20.72
C ASP A 370 -14.04 -10.01 -19.73
N GLN A 371 -13.45 -8.81 -19.85
CA GLN A 371 -13.72 -7.68 -18.95
C GLN A 371 -15.21 -7.39 -18.71
N GLN A 372 -16.07 -7.61 -19.70
CA GLN A 372 -17.47 -7.23 -19.60
C GLN A 372 -18.36 -8.21 -18.82
N LYS A 373 -17.90 -9.45 -18.57
CA LYS A 373 -18.75 -10.52 -17.99
C LYS A 373 -18.33 -10.94 -16.58
N ASP A 374 -17.11 -10.62 -16.16
CA ASP A 374 -16.55 -11.08 -14.88
C ASP A 374 -16.48 -9.95 -13.86
N HIS A 375 -17.40 -9.97 -12.88
CA HIS A 375 -17.50 -8.93 -11.86
C HIS A 375 -16.29 -8.87 -10.92
N GLN A 376 -15.66 -10.02 -10.65
CA GLN A 376 -14.46 -10.07 -9.81
C GLN A 376 -13.30 -9.41 -10.56
N LEU A 377 -13.15 -9.68 -11.86
CA LEU A 377 -12.17 -8.99 -12.70
C LEU A 377 -12.43 -7.47 -12.73
N LEU A 378 -13.68 -7.04 -12.93
CA LEU A 378 -14.05 -5.62 -12.88
C LEU A 378 -13.71 -4.98 -11.53
N SER A 379 -13.99 -5.67 -10.41
CA SER A 379 -13.64 -5.19 -9.07
C SER A 379 -12.13 -5.07 -8.88
N MET A 380 -11.35 -6.05 -9.35
CA MET A 380 -9.89 -6.01 -9.28
C MET A 380 -9.30 -4.90 -10.15
N ILE A 381 -9.84 -4.66 -11.34
CA ILE A 381 -9.45 -3.53 -12.20
C ILE A 381 -9.75 -2.21 -11.49
N GLY A 382 -10.94 -2.09 -10.89
CA GLY A 382 -11.33 -0.90 -10.14
C GLY A 382 -10.44 -0.64 -8.93
N ALA A 383 -10.11 -1.69 -8.16
CA ALA A 383 -9.16 -1.63 -7.05
C ALA A 383 -7.75 -1.24 -7.52
N ALA A 384 -7.26 -1.81 -8.62
CA ALA A 384 -5.96 -1.49 -9.20
C ALA A 384 -5.89 -0.03 -9.69
N ALA A 385 -6.90 0.43 -10.43
CA ALA A 385 -6.98 1.81 -10.90
C ALA A 385 -7.01 2.80 -9.71
N SER A 386 -7.83 2.51 -8.70
CA SER A 386 -7.90 3.29 -7.46
C SER A 386 -6.55 3.38 -6.74
N GLN A 387 -5.84 2.26 -6.57
CA GLN A 387 -4.52 2.26 -5.92
C GLN A 387 -3.43 2.96 -6.75
N SER A 388 -3.54 2.96 -8.09
CA SER A 388 -2.64 3.70 -8.99
C SER A 388 -2.92 5.21 -9.03
N GLY A 389 -3.95 5.70 -8.34
CA GLY A 389 -4.35 7.11 -8.33
C GLY A 389 -5.28 7.53 -9.47
N ASP A 390 -5.62 6.63 -10.40
CA ASP A 390 -6.68 6.85 -11.39
C ASP A 390 -8.06 6.55 -10.77
N PHE A 391 -8.47 7.45 -9.88
CA PHE A 391 -9.70 7.29 -9.11
C PHE A 391 -10.96 7.33 -9.99
N LEU A 392 -10.95 8.09 -11.09
CA LEU A 392 -12.07 8.17 -12.03
C LEU A 392 -12.35 6.82 -12.66
N GLN A 393 -11.29 6.19 -13.17
CA GLN A 393 -11.39 4.85 -13.75
C GLN A 393 -11.74 3.80 -12.69
N GLY A 394 -11.17 3.92 -11.48
CA GLY A 394 -11.52 3.06 -10.35
C GLY A 394 -13.03 3.04 -10.08
N VAL A 395 -13.66 4.22 -10.04
CA VAL A 395 -15.11 4.37 -9.85
C VAL A 395 -15.88 3.74 -11.01
N GLU A 396 -15.46 3.97 -12.25
CA GLU A 396 -16.15 3.44 -13.43
C GLU A 396 -16.21 1.90 -13.42
N TYR A 397 -15.08 1.25 -13.13
CA TYR A 397 -15.01 -0.22 -13.09
C TYR A 397 -15.74 -0.81 -11.89
N LEU A 398 -15.63 -0.21 -10.70
CA LEU A 398 -16.40 -0.63 -9.53
C LEU A 398 -17.92 -0.43 -9.71
N LYS A 399 -18.34 0.65 -10.38
CA LYS A 399 -19.75 0.85 -10.78
C LYS A 399 -20.25 -0.26 -11.70
N LYS A 400 -19.46 -0.64 -12.71
CA LYS A 400 -19.81 -1.76 -13.60
C LYS A 400 -19.91 -3.07 -12.82
N ALA A 401 -18.97 -3.33 -11.91
CA ALA A 401 -18.98 -4.51 -11.05
C ALA A 401 -20.22 -4.53 -10.15
N ALA A 402 -20.53 -3.43 -9.46
CA ALA A 402 -21.70 -3.30 -8.59
C ALA A 402 -23.03 -3.40 -9.36
N LYS A 403 -23.09 -2.88 -10.60
CA LYS A 403 -24.28 -3.02 -11.45
C LYS A 403 -24.53 -4.46 -11.88
N SER A 404 -23.47 -5.23 -12.12
CA SER A 404 -23.58 -6.65 -12.51
C SER A 404 -24.00 -7.56 -11.35
N HIS A 405 -23.62 -7.21 -10.12
CA HIS A 405 -23.96 -7.95 -8.90
C HIS A 405 -24.38 -6.98 -7.79
N PRO A 406 -25.61 -6.44 -7.85
CA PRO A 406 -26.11 -5.44 -6.91
C PRO A 406 -26.11 -5.90 -5.44
N GLU A 407 -26.13 -7.20 -5.20
CA GLU A 407 -26.11 -7.86 -3.90
C GLU A 407 -24.72 -7.93 -3.25
N ASN A 408 -23.64 -7.71 -4.02
CA ASN A 408 -22.28 -7.85 -3.52
C ASN A 408 -21.87 -6.64 -2.66
N THR A 409 -22.03 -6.79 -1.35
CA THR A 409 -21.76 -5.75 -0.35
C THR A 409 -20.30 -5.29 -0.34
N GLN A 410 -19.34 -6.17 -0.63
CA GLN A 410 -17.92 -5.85 -0.65
C GLN A 410 -17.58 -4.83 -1.76
N ILE A 411 -18.11 -5.04 -2.97
CA ILE A 411 -17.87 -4.14 -4.12
C ILE A 411 -18.45 -2.76 -3.83
N ARG A 412 -19.65 -2.69 -3.23
CA ARG A 412 -20.28 -1.42 -2.84
C ARG A 412 -19.51 -0.69 -1.74
N GLN A 413 -18.99 -1.41 -0.75
CA GLN A 413 -18.11 -0.83 0.27
C GLN A 413 -16.83 -0.25 -0.35
N GLU A 414 -16.21 -0.94 -1.30
CA GLU A 414 -15.04 -0.44 -2.02
C GLU A 414 -15.36 0.81 -2.83
N LEU A 415 -16.50 0.83 -3.52
CA LEU A 415 -16.99 1.99 -4.25
C LEU A 415 -17.27 3.18 -3.31
N ALA A 416 -17.93 2.95 -2.17
CA ALA A 416 -18.21 3.98 -1.18
C ALA A 416 -16.93 4.57 -0.58
N LYS A 417 -15.94 3.73 -0.23
CA LYS A 417 -14.61 4.19 0.23
C LYS A 417 -13.94 5.07 -0.82
N LEU A 418 -14.05 4.69 -2.10
CA LEU A 418 -13.47 5.45 -3.20
C LEU A 418 -14.14 6.82 -3.36
N TYR A 419 -15.46 6.89 -3.27
CA TYR A 419 -16.20 8.15 -3.25
C TYR A 419 -15.81 9.05 -2.08
N LEU A 420 -15.66 8.48 -0.87
CA LEU A 420 -15.20 9.23 0.31
C LEU A 420 -13.79 9.82 0.10
N ASN A 421 -12.89 9.07 -0.53
CA ASN A 421 -11.54 9.55 -0.85
C ASN A 421 -11.55 10.69 -1.89
N GLN A 422 -12.50 10.67 -2.82
CA GLN A 422 -12.69 11.76 -3.80
C GLN A 422 -13.44 12.97 -3.23
N GLY A 423 -14.00 12.86 -2.02
CA GLY A 423 -14.87 13.88 -1.45
C GLY A 423 -16.30 13.87 -2.00
N ALA A 424 -16.66 12.87 -2.80
CA ALA A 424 -18.03 12.62 -3.29
C ALA A 424 -18.88 11.96 -2.20
N VAL A 425 -19.07 12.66 -1.07
CA VAL A 425 -19.64 12.07 0.15
C VAL A 425 -21.09 11.64 -0.04
N ASP A 426 -21.88 12.39 -0.80
CA ASP A 426 -23.29 12.05 -1.07
C ASP A 426 -23.44 10.73 -1.84
N ASP A 427 -22.57 10.49 -2.84
CA ASP A 427 -22.56 9.24 -3.59
C ASP A 427 -22.16 8.05 -2.70
N ALA A 428 -21.21 8.26 -1.78
CA ALA A 428 -20.84 7.23 -0.80
C ALA A 428 -22.02 6.86 0.11
N ILE A 429 -22.75 7.87 0.61
CA ILE A 429 -23.93 7.66 1.46
C ILE A 429 -25.01 6.91 0.67
N ALA A 430 -25.30 7.33 -0.56
CA ALA A 430 -26.31 6.68 -1.41
C ALA A 430 -25.99 5.20 -1.68
N GLU A 431 -24.72 4.86 -1.93
CA GLU A 431 -24.30 3.46 -2.09
C GLU A 431 -24.46 2.65 -0.80
N LEU A 432 -24.09 3.22 0.35
CA LEU A 432 -24.13 2.54 1.65
C LEU A 432 -25.56 2.39 2.20
N GLU A 433 -26.46 3.34 1.93
CA GLU A 433 -27.87 3.29 2.36
C GLU A 433 -28.69 2.26 1.57
N GLN A 434 -28.29 1.93 0.33
CA GLN A 434 -28.92 0.87 -0.47
C GLN A 434 -28.61 -0.53 0.03
N MET A 435 -27.66 -0.67 0.96
CA MET A 435 -27.23 -1.96 1.51
C MET A 435 -28.15 -2.35 2.67
N ASP A 436 -28.67 -3.57 2.67
CA ASP A 436 -29.56 -4.07 3.72
C ASP A 436 -28.89 -4.04 5.11
N SER A 437 -29.70 -3.97 6.17
CA SER A 437 -29.31 -4.11 7.58
C SER A 437 -28.43 -5.35 7.88
N THR A 438 -28.51 -6.39 7.06
CA THR A 438 -27.67 -7.61 7.14
C THR A 438 -26.23 -7.41 6.63
N SER A 439 -25.91 -6.27 6.02
CA SER A 439 -24.60 -5.95 5.40
C SER A 439 -23.44 -5.77 6.40
N GLY A 440 -23.68 -6.06 7.68
CA GLY A 440 -22.66 -6.15 8.72
C GLY A 440 -22.12 -4.82 9.24
N LYS A 441 -21.41 -4.88 10.38
CA LYS A 441 -20.86 -3.72 11.10
C LYS A 441 -19.95 -2.82 10.25
N SER A 442 -19.25 -3.38 9.26
CA SER A 442 -18.36 -2.62 8.34
C SER A 442 -19.12 -1.54 7.56
N THR A 443 -20.30 -1.88 7.03
CA THR A 443 -21.16 -0.96 6.26
C THR A 443 -21.65 0.18 7.14
N THR A 444 -22.16 -0.15 8.34
CA THR A 444 -22.64 0.85 9.30
C THR A 444 -21.53 1.82 9.72
N ASN A 445 -20.32 1.33 9.95
CA ASN A 445 -19.17 2.17 10.32
C ASN A 445 -18.78 3.12 9.19
N LEU A 446 -18.76 2.64 7.94
CA LEU A 446 -18.54 3.50 6.78
C LEU A 446 -19.63 4.55 6.61
N LEU A 447 -20.89 4.21 6.90
CA LEU A 447 -22.00 5.16 6.81
C LEU A 447 -21.89 6.26 7.86
N ILE A 448 -21.56 5.91 9.12
CA ILE A 448 -21.28 6.89 10.19
C ILE A 448 -20.11 7.81 9.79
N LEU A 449 -19.01 7.24 9.28
CA LEU A 449 -17.86 8.02 8.78
C LEU A 449 -18.26 8.96 7.63
N SER A 450 -19.14 8.51 6.74
CA SER A 450 -19.65 9.31 5.63
C SER A 450 -20.45 10.51 6.11
N TYR A 451 -21.38 10.31 7.06
CA TYR A 451 -22.13 11.41 7.68
C TYR A 451 -21.22 12.38 8.43
N LEU A 452 -20.23 11.89 9.19
CA LEU A 452 -19.23 12.72 9.87
C LEU A 452 -18.43 13.57 8.87
N LYS A 453 -18.08 13.01 7.70
CA LYS A 453 -17.39 13.74 6.62
C LYS A 453 -18.29 14.81 5.98
N LYS A 454 -19.59 14.51 5.84
CA LYS A 454 -20.64 15.45 5.39
C LYS A 454 -20.96 16.54 6.43
N GLN A 455 -20.46 16.41 7.66
CA GLN A 455 -20.82 17.23 8.82
C GLN A 455 -22.30 17.09 9.24
N ASP A 456 -22.95 15.99 8.86
CA ASP A 456 -24.30 15.64 9.32
C ASP A 456 -24.20 14.87 10.65
N LEU A 457 -23.99 15.63 11.73
CA LEU A 457 -23.83 15.07 13.07
C LEU A 457 -25.09 14.36 13.56
N ALA A 458 -26.28 14.81 13.15
CA ALA A 458 -27.54 14.21 13.56
C ALA A 458 -27.70 12.81 12.98
N ALA A 459 -27.45 12.64 11.67
CA ALA A 459 -27.50 11.33 11.02
C ALA A 459 -26.43 10.38 11.56
N ALA A 460 -25.19 10.87 11.74
CA ALA A 460 -24.10 10.10 12.34
C ALA A 460 -24.45 9.62 13.76
N ARG A 461 -25.04 10.51 14.58
CA ARG A 461 -25.44 10.21 15.96
C ARG A 461 -26.58 9.21 16.01
N ASN A 462 -27.63 9.40 15.21
CA ASN A 462 -28.76 8.47 15.12
C ASN A 462 -28.29 7.05 14.74
N LYS A 463 -27.40 6.94 13.74
CA LYS A 463 -26.86 5.65 13.34
C LYS A 463 -25.97 5.02 14.41
N SER A 464 -25.17 5.84 15.09
CA SER A 464 -24.37 5.39 16.23
C SER A 464 -25.24 4.95 17.42
N ASP A 465 -26.35 5.63 17.72
CA ASP A 465 -27.29 5.25 18.79
C ASP A 465 -27.94 3.88 18.52
N GLN A 466 -28.29 3.59 17.26
CA GLN A 466 -28.75 2.27 16.84
C GLN A 466 -27.70 1.19 17.16
N VAL A 467 -26.44 1.42 16.78
CA VAL A 467 -25.34 0.46 17.08
C VAL A 467 -25.20 0.21 18.57
N PHE A 468 -25.31 1.25 19.41
CA PHE A 468 -25.21 1.15 20.86
C PHE A 468 -26.41 0.47 21.51
N THR A 469 -27.59 0.55 20.90
CA THR A 469 -28.82 -0.10 21.41
C THR A 469 -28.89 -1.57 21.02
N ASP A 470 -28.52 -1.89 19.78
CA ASP A 470 -28.72 -3.22 19.20
C ASP A 470 -27.63 -4.24 19.59
N ASN A 471 -26.43 -3.77 19.99
CA ASN A 471 -25.29 -4.65 20.23
C ASN A 471 -24.96 -4.80 21.72
N GLN A 472 -25.05 -6.03 22.22
CA GLN A 472 -24.58 -6.37 23.58
C GLN A 472 -23.04 -6.36 23.71
N ASN A 473 -22.30 -6.46 22.59
CA ASN A 473 -20.84 -6.40 22.53
C ASN A 473 -20.36 -5.35 21.52
N LEU A 474 -20.06 -4.15 22.03
CA LEU A 474 -19.51 -3.03 21.25
C LEU A 474 -18.02 -3.23 20.97
N SER A 475 -17.61 -2.90 19.75
CA SER A 475 -16.21 -2.94 19.32
C SER A 475 -15.48 -1.63 19.66
N ALA A 476 -14.13 -1.66 19.65
CA ALA A 476 -13.32 -0.46 19.80
C ALA A 476 -13.63 0.61 18.73
N THR A 477 -13.99 0.19 17.52
CA THR A 477 -14.40 1.10 16.44
C THR A 477 -15.73 1.79 16.75
N ASP A 478 -16.70 1.09 17.35
CA ASP A 478 -18.01 1.68 17.67
C ASP A 478 -17.85 2.81 18.71
N TYR A 479 -17.06 2.55 19.76
CA TYR A 479 -16.69 3.57 20.75
C TYR A 479 -15.89 4.73 20.15
N TYR A 480 -14.93 4.44 19.26
CA TYR A 480 -14.17 5.48 18.59
C TYR A 480 -15.04 6.39 17.71
N LEU A 481 -15.93 5.82 16.90
CA LEU A 481 -16.84 6.62 16.07
C LEU A 481 -17.78 7.47 16.92
N ARG A 482 -18.28 6.94 18.05
CA ARG A 482 -19.06 7.73 19.01
C ARG A 482 -18.24 8.88 19.57
N ALA A 483 -16.98 8.64 19.94
CA ALA A 483 -16.11 9.70 20.41
C ALA A 483 -15.88 10.80 19.37
N VAL A 484 -15.71 10.45 18.08
CA VAL A 484 -15.55 11.43 17.01
C VAL A 484 -16.82 12.29 16.86
N ILE A 485 -18.01 11.69 16.96
CA ILE A 485 -19.29 12.43 16.97
C ILE A 485 -19.32 13.43 18.14
N GLU A 486 -18.95 13.00 19.35
CA GLU A 486 -18.92 13.88 20.52
C GLU A 486 -17.88 15.00 20.40
N LEU A 487 -16.70 14.73 19.83
CA LEU A 487 -15.68 15.75 19.57
C LEU A 487 -16.21 16.83 18.63
N GLN A 488 -16.84 16.44 17.52
CA GLN A 488 -17.41 17.40 16.57
C GLN A 488 -18.63 18.13 17.14
N SER A 489 -19.33 17.52 18.10
CA SER A 489 -20.44 18.15 18.84
C SER A 489 -19.96 19.08 19.96
N GLY A 490 -18.64 19.18 20.21
CA GLY A 490 -18.06 19.99 21.29
C GLY A 490 -18.06 19.32 22.67
N ASN A 491 -18.56 18.09 22.79
CA ASN A 491 -18.66 17.33 24.04
C ASN A 491 -17.34 16.61 24.36
N ARG A 492 -16.28 17.38 24.61
CA ARG A 492 -14.91 16.86 24.80
C ARG A 492 -14.79 15.82 25.92
N HIS A 493 -15.55 15.97 27.01
CA HIS A 493 -15.54 15.00 28.12
C HIS A 493 -16.11 13.64 27.69
N ALA A 494 -17.31 13.62 27.08
CA ALA A 494 -17.93 12.39 26.60
C ALA A 494 -17.08 11.70 25.54
N ALA A 495 -16.46 12.47 24.65
CA ALA A 495 -15.50 11.95 23.68
C ALA A 495 -14.35 11.19 24.34
N ARG A 496 -13.72 11.78 25.37
CA ARG A 496 -12.59 11.17 26.08
C ARG A 496 -12.99 9.84 26.73
N GLU A 497 -14.16 9.78 27.34
CA GLU A 497 -14.68 8.54 27.95
C GLU A 497 -14.90 7.45 26.90
N HIS A 498 -15.52 7.78 25.77
CA HIS A 498 -15.69 6.80 24.69
C HIS A 498 -14.35 6.34 24.09
N LEU A 499 -13.35 7.21 23.95
CA LEU A 499 -12.01 6.79 23.52
C LEU A 499 -11.32 5.87 24.54
N ARG A 500 -11.53 6.09 25.85
CA ARG A 500 -11.03 5.20 26.90
C ARG A 500 -11.67 3.82 26.78
N ASN A 501 -12.99 3.76 26.63
CA ASN A 501 -13.70 2.49 26.42
C ASN A 501 -13.20 1.75 25.15
N ALA A 502 -12.89 2.48 24.07
CA ALA A 502 -12.29 1.88 22.88
C ALA A 502 -10.94 1.21 23.17
N VAL A 503 -10.09 1.85 24.00
CA VAL A 503 -8.79 1.30 24.43
C VAL A 503 -8.97 0.18 25.46
N GLU A 504 -10.02 0.18 26.28
CA GLU A 504 -10.33 -0.93 27.19
C GLU A 504 -10.74 -2.19 26.41
N VAL A 505 -11.56 -2.05 25.37
CA VAL A 505 -11.96 -3.15 24.48
C VAL A 505 -10.75 -3.67 23.68
N ASN A 506 -9.90 -2.77 23.19
CA ASN A 506 -8.66 -3.14 22.50
C ASN A 506 -7.53 -2.18 22.88
N ARG A 507 -6.62 -2.67 23.74
CA ARG A 507 -5.50 -1.90 24.30
C ARG A 507 -4.57 -1.31 23.24
N ALA A 508 -4.48 -1.93 22.07
CA ALA A 508 -3.63 -1.50 20.95
C ALA A 508 -4.43 -0.82 19.82
N TYR A 509 -5.65 -0.33 20.10
CA TYR A 509 -6.47 0.33 19.09
C TYR A 509 -5.93 1.71 18.71
N VAL A 510 -5.09 1.74 17.66
CA VAL A 510 -4.35 2.92 17.19
C VAL A 510 -5.22 4.17 17.03
N PRO A 511 -6.41 4.15 16.39
CA PRO A 511 -7.21 5.37 16.21
C PRO A 511 -7.59 6.05 17.52
N ALA A 512 -7.93 5.28 18.57
CA ALA A 512 -8.28 5.84 19.87
C ALA A 512 -7.05 6.33 20.65
N LEU A 513 -5.93 5.60 20.61
CA LEU A 513 -4.68 6.03 21.24
C LEU A 513 -4.16 7.34 20.63
N VAL A 514 -4.19 7.46 19.29
CA VAL A 514 -3.79 8.69 18.57
C VAL A 514 -4.73 9.85 18.91
N ALA A 515 -6.04 9.61 18.97
CA ALA A 515 -7.02 10.65 19.33
C ALA A 515 -6.84 11.12 20.78
N LEU A 516 -6.67 10.19 21.73
CA LEU A 516 -6.39 10.52 23.13
C LEU A 516 -5.05 11.25 23.27
N GLY A 517 -4.00 10.79 22.59
CA GLY A 517 -2.69 11.45 22.59
C GLY A 517 -2.74 12.88 22.08
N ARG A 518 -3.52 13.14 21.01
CA ARG A 518 -3.80 14.50 20.53
C ARG A 518 -4.54 15.34 21.58
N MET A 519 -5.59 14.78 22.18
CA MET A 519 -6.34 15.53 23.20
C MET A 519 -5.48 15.78 24.45
N ASP A 520 -4.57 14.85 24.80
CA ASP A 520 -3.63 15.00 25.91
C ASP A 520 -2.58 16.09 25.61
N LEU A 521 -2.06 16.17 24.38
CA LEU A 521 -1.23 17.28 23.92
C LEU A 521 -1.95 18.63 24.04
N GLU A 522 -3.21 18.71 23.60
CA GLU A 522 -4.02 19.94 23.66
C GLU A 522 -4.33 20.34 25.10
N ASP A 523 -4.57 19.37 25.99
CA ASP A 523 -4.87 19.60 27.40
C ASP A 523 -3.59 19.80 28.26
N GLY A 524 -2.40 19.77 27.66
CA GLY A 524 -1.12 19.91 28.36
C GLY A 524 -0.66 18.67 29.15
N ARG A 525 -1.34 17.54 29.02
CA ARG A 525 -0.98 16.23 29.63
C ARG A 525 0.05 15.50 28.78
N LEU A 526 1.25 16.08 28.71
CA LEU A 526 2.30 15.66 27.78
C LEU A 526 2.84 14.25 28.07
N SER A 527 2.90 13.84 29.35
CA SER A 527 3.38 12.50 29.74
C SER A 527 2.41 11.42 29.28
N GLU A 528 1.13 11.56 29.63
CA GLU A 528 0.09 10.60 29.27
C GLU A 528 -0.09 10.52 27.75
N GLY A 529 0.03 11.65 27.06
CA GLY A 529 0.04 11.69 25.61
C GLY A 529 1.20 10.89 25.01
N SER A 530 2.40 10.98 25.60
CA SER A 530 3.57 10.22 25.15
C SER A 530 3.39 8.72 25.37
N ASP A 531 2.97 8.31 26.57
CA ASP A 531 2.77 6.90 26.93
C ASP A 531 1.77 6.20 25.98
N ARG A 532 0.70 6.90 25.58
CA ARG A 532 -0.29 6.36 24.64
C ARG A 532 0.28 6.19 23.23
N LEU A 533 1.12 7.12 22.78
CA LEU A 533 1.73 7.06 21.46
C LEU A 533 2.87 6.05 21.42
N ASP A 534 3.56 5.81 22.53
CA ASP A 534 4.53 4.72 22.65
C ASP A 534 3.87 3.35 22.50
N LEU A 535 2.64 3.17 23.01
CA LEU A 535 1.84 1.96 22.74
C LEU A 535 1.54 1.79 21.24
N VAL A 536 1.29 2.89 20.51
CA VAL A 536 1.11 2.83 19.05
C VAL A 536 2.41 2.36 18.39
N LEU A 537 3.54 2.96 18.74
CA LEU A 537 4.85 2.63 18.17
C LEU A 537 5.35 1.23 18.55
N ALA A 538 4.88 0.66 19.65
CA ALA A 538 5.16 -0.73 20.00
C ALA A 538 4.53 -1.72 19.01
N THR A 539 3.41 -1.35 18.39
CA THR A 539 2.70 -2.18 17.39
C THR A 539 3.02 -1.81 15.95
N ASP A 540 3.15 -0.52 15.68
CA ASP A 540 3.49 0.04 14.38
C ASP A 540 4.65 1.04 14.57
N PRO A 541 5.90 0.57 14.59
CA PRO A 541 7.08 1.41 14.81
C PRO A 541 7.27 2.53 13.78
N GLU A 542 6.56 2.46 12.65
CA GLU A 542 6.64 3.37 11.52
C GLU A 542 5.43 4.31 11.43
N ASN A 543 4.54 4.28 12.42
CA ASN A 543 3.32 5.08 12.41
C ASN A 543 3.63 6.57 12.36
N THR A 544 3.49 7.16 11.17
CA THR A 544 3.87 8.56 10.93
C THR A 544 3.07 9.53 11.79
N HIS A 545 1.79 9.26 12.04
CA HIS A 545 0.94 10.12 12.85
C HIS A 545 1.38 10.13 14.32
N ALA A 546 1.69 8.98 14.89
CA ALA A 546 2.17 8.89 16.27
C ALA A 546 3.54 9.56 16.43
N LEU A 547 4.47 9.33 15.50
CA LEU A 547 5.79 9.98 15.51
C LEU A 547 5.67 11.51 15.43
N LEU A 548 4.77 12.04 14.58
CA LEU A 548 4.55 13.48 14.47
C LEU A 548 3.87 14.07 15.72
N LEU A 549 2.96 13.35 16.38
CA LEU A 549 2.37 13.80 17.65
C LEU A 549 3.39 13.79 18.78
N LEU A 550 4.25 12.77 18.87
CA LEU A 550 5.36 12.73 19.82
C LEU A 550 6.33 13.89 19.59
N ALA A 551 6.61 14.24 18.33
CA ALA A 551 7.39 15.42 18.01
C ALA A 551 6.76 16.72 18.54
N GLN A 552 5.44 16.88 18.36
CA GLN A 552 4.70 18.04 18.88
C GLN A 552 4.69 18.07 20.41
N ILE A 553 4.55 16.92 21.06
CA ILE A 553 4.65 16.79 22.52
C ILE A 553 6.06 17.17 22.99
N SER A 554 7.11 16.64 22.36
CA SER A 554 8.50 16.99 22.69
C SER A 554 8.79 18.49 22.47
N GLU A 555 8.23 19.10 21.42
CA GLU A 555 8.34 20.54 21.19
C GLU A 555 7.66 21.35 22.32
N ARG A 556 6.43 20.99 22.71
CA ARG A 556 5.71 21.59 23.84
C ARG A 556 6.46 21.44 25.17
N SER A 557 7.18 20.33 25.35
CA SER A 557 8.02 20.05 26.52
C SER A 557 9.39 20.75 26.48
N GLY A 558 9.69 21.55 25.44
CA GLY A 558 11.01 22.19 25.27
C GLY A 558 12.14 21.24 24.88
N GLN A 559 11.83 19.97 24.58
CA GLN A 559 12.80 18.92 24.26
C GLN A 559 13.13 18.93 22.76
N GLN A 560 13.82 19.97 22.34
CA GLN A 560 13.98 20.28 20.92
C GLN A 560 14.71 19.18 20.11
N ARG A 561 15.71 18.54 20.73
CA ARG A 561 16.46 17.44 20.09
C ARG A 561 15.59 16.21 19.89
N GLU A 562 14.74 15.90 20.87
CA GLU A 562 13.86 14.73 20.81
C GLU A 562 12.74 14.95 19.78
N ALA A 563 12.19 16.18 19.70
CA ALA A 563 11.24 16.54 18.67
C ALA A 563 11.82 16.29 17.26
N LEU A 564 13.05 16.73 17.00
CA LEU A 564 13.71 16.50 15.71
C LEU A 564 13.95 15.01 15.42
N LYS A 565 14.32 14.22 16.44
CA LYS A 565 14.51 12.78 16.31
C LYS A 565 13.20 12.08 15.90
N TRP A 566 12.07 12.45 16.50
CA TRP A 566 10.77 11.89 16.13
C TRP A 566 10.34 12.26 14.72
N ILE A 567 10.53 13.53 14.30
CA ILE A 567 10.17 13.95 12.95
C ILE A 567 11.08 13.29 11.91
N ASP A 568 12.39 13.17 12.19
CA ASP A 568 13.31 12.51 11.25
C ASP A 568 12.95 11.03 11.07
N ARG A 569 12.61 10.34 12.16
CA ARG A 569 12.08 8.97 12.10
C ARG A 569 10.77 8.89 11.31
N ALA A 570 9.87 9.86 11.47
CA ALA A 570 8.65 9.95 10.66
C ALA A 570 8.97 10.13 9.16
N ALA A 571 10.01 10.89 8.83
CA ALA A 571 10.43 11.15 7.46
C ALA A 571 11.25 10.01 6.81
N THR A 572 11.84 9.11 7.59
CA THR A 572 12.56 7.93 7.08
C THR A 572 11.64 6.71 6.95
N SER A 573 10.68 6.54 7.85
CA SER A 573 9.76 5.41 7.85
C SER A 573 8.49 5.61 7.01
N SER A 574 8.17 6.84 6.58
CA SER A 574 6.94 7.09 5.83
C SER A 574 7.06 6.77 4.33
N ARG A 575 6.08 6.03 3.79
CA ARG A 575 5.89 5.83 2.35
C ARG A 575 5.58 7.12 1.59
N ASN A 576 5.07 8.14 2.27
CA ASN A 576 4.90 9.49 1.72
C ASN A 576 5.55 10.51 2.67
N PRO A 577 6.88 10.70 2.56
CA PRO A 577 7.64 11.50 3.51
C PRO A 577 7.39 13.01 3.37
N ILE A 578 6.57 13.45 2.40
CA ILE A 578 6.35 14.86 2.09
C ILE A 578 5.86 15.63 3.34
N LEU A 579 4.87 15.10 4.07
CA LEU A 579 4.33 15.78 5.24
C LEU A 579 5.36 15.91 6.38
N PRO A 580 6.05 14.82 6.82
CA PRO A 580 7.16 14.94 7.76
C PRO A 580 8.24 15.93 7.31
N ILE A 581 8.61 15.90 6.04
CA ILE A 581 9.64 16.80 5.51
C ILE A 581 9.18 18.26 5.56
N ILE A 582 7.93 18.54 5.20
CA ILE A 582 7.33 19.88 5.35
C ILE A 582 7.43 20.35 6.80
N ILE A 583 7.15 19.45 7.77
CA ILE A 583 7.19 19.77 9.19
C ILE A 583 8.63 20.09 9.64
N VAL A 584 9.64 19.28 9.28
CA VAL A 584 11.05 19.56 9.60
C VAL A 584 11.51 20.88 8.98
N SER A 585 11.24 21.07 7.69
CA SER A 585 11.65 22.27 6.97
C SER A 585 11.01 23.51 7.58
N ARG A 586 9.70 23.50 7.86
CA ARG A 586 9.02 24.61 8.56
C ARG A 586 9.57 24.83 9.96
N TYR A 587 9.90 23.76 10.67
CA TYR A 587 10.50 23.86 12.01
C TYR A 587 11.84 24.62 11.94
N TYR A 588 12.73 24.27 11.02
CA TYR A 588 13.99 24.99 10.83
C TYR A 588 13.80 26.43 10.35
N LEU A 589 12.83 26.69 9.46
CA LEU A 589 12.51 28.04 9.00
C LEU A 589 11.92 28.91 10.11
N ARG A 590 11.02 28.37 10.95
CA ARG A 590 10.46 29.08 12.10
C ARG A 590 11.53 29.42 13.14
N THR A 591 12.51 28.53 13.32
CA THR A 591 13.64 28.72 14.23
C THR A 591 14.82 29.47 13.60
N LYS A 592 14.60 30.16 12.46
CA LYS A 592 15.57 30.99 11.75
C LYS A 592 16.88 30.26 11.39
N GLN A 593 16.77 28.99 11.00
CA GLN A 593 17.88 28.13 10.58
C GLN A 593 17.68 27.64 9.14
N PRO A 594 17.59 28.53 8.13
CA PRO A 594 17.28 28.16 6.75
C PRO A 594 18.34 27.25 6.11
N GLU A 595 19.61 27.30 6.54
CA GLU A 595 20.67 26.42 6.03
C GLU A 595 20.43 24.96 6.41
N LYS A 596 19.86 24.71 7.60
CA LYS A 596 19.50 23.34 8.01
C LYS A 596 18.29 22.83 7.23
N ALA A 597 17.31 23.68 6.97
CA ALA A 597 16.19 23.34 6.09
C ALA A 597 16.69 22.98 4.67
N ALA A 598 17.65 23.73 4.14
CA ALA A 598 18.24 23.49 2.83
C ALA A 598 18.93 22.13 2.75
N ARG A 599 19.85 21.85 3.68
CA ARG A 599 20.55 20.56 3.76
C ARG A 599 19.58 19.40 3.91
N TYR A 600 18.53 19.59 4.71
CA TYR A 600 17.51 18.56 4.92
C TYR A 600 16.72 18.24 3.65
N LEU A 601 16.24 19.26 2.94
CA LEU A 601 15.54 19.10 1.65
C LEU A 601 16.46 18.49 0.58
N GLN A 602 17.72 18.90 0.54
CA GLN A 602 18.72 18.37 -0.38
C GLN A 602 19.02 16.89 -0.12
N ASN A 603 19.21 16.49 1.14
CA ASN A 603 19.46 15.09 1.52
C ASN A 603 18.29 14.16 1.16
N LYS A 604 17.08 14.70 1.05
CA LYS A 604 15.89 13.96 0.60
C LYS A 604 15.66 14.05 -0.92
N ALA A 605 16.60 14.62 -1.67
CA ALA A 605 16.53 14.85 -3.12
C ALA A 605 15.27 15.62 -3.57
N LEU A 606 14.67 16.43 -2.68
CA LEU A 606 13.40 17.12 -2.95
C LEU A 606 13.57 18.53 -3.52
N LEU A 607 14.79 18.98 -3.83
CA LEU A 607 14.97 20.27 -4.51
C LEU A 607 14.47 20.26 -5.96
N GLU A 608 14.40 19.08 -6.57
CA GLU A 608 13.99 18.93 -7.98
C GLU A 608 12.50 18.61 -8.13
N THR A 609 11.77 18.40 -7.03
CA THR A 609 10.35 18.03 -7.06
C THR A 609 9.46 19.14 -7.60
N GLU A 610 8.39 18.75 -8.31
CA GLU A 610 7.35 19.66 -8.79
C GLU A 610 6.18 19.81 -7.80
N ASN A 611 6.34 19.29 -6.58
CA ASN A 611 5.36 19.47 -5.52
C ASN A 611 5.29 20.95 -5.08
N LEU A 612 4.15 21.59 -5.32
CA LEU A 612 3.94 23.02 -5.03
C LEU A 612 4.20 23.39 -3.55
N THR A 613 3.90 22.51 -2.60
CA THR A 613 4.14 22.77 -1.17
C THR A 613 5.63 22.76 -0.85
N ILE A 614 6.40 21.84 -1.43
CA ILE A 614 7.86 21.80 -1.27
C ILE A 614 8.51 23.01 -1.96
N LEU A 615 8.07 23.35 -3.18
CA LEU A 615 8.55 24.55 -3.87
C LEU A 615 8.30 25.82 -3.05
N SER A 616 7.15 25.92 -2.37
CA SER A 616 6.87 27.05 -1.46
C SER A 616 7.85 27.10 -0.28
N LEU A 617 8.28 25.95 0.26
CA LEU A 617 9.28 25.91 1.32
C LEU A 617 10.67 26.29 0.83
N ILE A 618 11.05 25.85 -0.37
CA ILE A 618 12.32 26.23 -1.00
C ILE A 618 12.35 27.74 -1.25
N ALA A 619 11.24 28.32 -1.72
CA ALA A 619 11.11 29.75 -1.91
C ALA A 619 11.23 30.51 -0.58
N GLU A 620 10.52 30.08 0.47
CA GLU A 620 10.58 30.69 1.81
C GLU A 620 12.00 30.61 2.41
N MET A 621 12.63 29.45 2.28
CA MET A 621 14.01 29.21 2.72
C MET A 621 14.98 30.16 2.02
N ASN A 622 14.93 30.25 0.70
CA ASN A 622 15.77 31.18 -0.06
C ASN A 622 15.48 32.64 0.33
N GLN A 623 14.22 33.00 0.57
CA GLN A 623 13.87 34.34 1.04
C GLN A 623 14.47 34.65 2.42
N GLN A 624 14.43 33.71 3.37
CA GLN A 624 15.03 33.90 4.70
C GLN A 624 16.56 33.96 4.65
N SER A 625 17.20 33.22 3.73
CA SER A 625 18.64 33.30 3.48
C SER A 625 19.07 34.54 2.69
N GLY A 626 18.14 35.42 2.30
CA GLY A 626 18.43 36.61 1.48
C GLY A 626 18.66 36.31 -0.01
N ASN A 627 18.48 35.07 -0.45
CA ASN A 627 18.61 34.62 -1.84
C ASN A 627 17.34 34.95 -2.65
N TYR A 628 16.99 36.22 -2.70
CA TYR A 628 15.72 36.68 -3.23
C TYR A 628 15.49 36.35 -4.71
N GLN A 629 16.56 36.32 -5.53
CA GLN A 629 16.48 35.93 -6.94
C GLN A 629 16.09 34.45 -7.10
N GLN A 630 16.67 33.56 -6.30
CA GLN A 630 16.34 32.13 -6.31
C GLN A 630 14.94 31.87 -5.77
N ALA A 631 14.52 32.62 -4.73
CA ALA A 631 13.16 32.57 -4.23
C ALA A 631 12.16 32.97 -5.34
N GLY A 632 12.42 34.07 -6.05
CA GLY A 632 11.58 34.54 -7.17
C GLY A 632 11.46 33.48 -8.27
N ALA A 633 12.59 32.95 -8.75
CA ALA A 633 12.60 31.91 -9.79
C ALA A 633 11.83 30.64 -9.37
N THR A 634 11.90 30.26 -8.09
CA THR A 634 11.16 29.13 -7.53
C THR A 634 9.65 29.40 -7.53
N ILE A 635 9.22 30.59 -7.13
CA ILE A 635 7.80 30.98 -7.11
C ILE A 635 7.26 31.11 -8.55
N GLU A 636 8.03 31.65 -9.48
CA GLU A 636 7.66 31.68 -10.90
C GLU A 636 7.51 30.26 -11.48
N ARG A 637 8.33 29.31 -11.04
CA ARG A 637 8.15 27.88 -11.39
C ARG A 637 6.82 27.36 -10.84
N MET A 638 6.44 27.71 -9.61
CA MET A 638 5.13 27.34 -9.05
C MET A 638 3.97 27.89 -9.89
N ILE A 639 4.09 29.14 -10.37
CA ILE A 639 3.10 29.77 -11.26
C ILE A 639 3.04 29.05 -12.61
N ARG A 640 4.17 28.67 -13.20
CA ARG A 640 4.19 27.89 -14.46
C ARG A 640 3.54 26.52 -14.30
N LEU A 641 3.79 25.83 -13.20
CA LEU A 641 3.22 24.50 -12.92
C LEU A 641 1.71 24.57 -12.64
N ASN A 642 1.26 25.63 -11.96
CA ASN A 642 -0.15 25.88 -11.73
C ASN A 642 -0.46 27.38 -11.89
N PRO A 643 -0.87 27.81 -13.11
CA PRO A 643 -1.19 29.22 -13.39
C PRO A 643 -2.35 29.79 -12.58
N GLN A 644 -3.15 28.95 -11.92
CA GLN A 644 -4.25 29.37 -11.05
C GLN A 644 -3.86 29.42 -9.56
N ASN A 645 -2.60 29.13 -9.21
CA ASN A 645 -2.14 29.12 -7.83
C ASN A 645 -2.04 30.56 -7.27
N GLN A 646 -3.11 31.01 -6.63
CA GLN A 646 -3.21 32.35 -6.06
C GLN A 646 -2.09 32.65 -5.05
N ASP A 647 -1.73 31.68 -4.21
CA ASP A 647 -0.72 31.85 -3.17
C ASP A 647 0.67 32.13 -3.77
N ALA A 648 1.01 31.52 -4.91
CA ALA A 648 2.28 31.76 -5.59
C ALA A 648 2.38 33.21 -6.10
N TYR A 649 1.32 33.75 -6.72
CA TYR A 649 1.29 35.16 -7.13
C TYR A 649 1.41 36.11 -5.93
N LEU A 650 0.72 35.81 -4.83
CA LEU A 650 0.80 36.62 -3.60
C LEU A 650 2.22 36.59 -2.99
N GLN A 651 2.87 35.42 -2.98
CA GLN A 651 4.24 35.26 -2.49
C GLN A 651 5.23 36.05 -3.36
N LEU A 652 5.12 35.96 -4.69
CA LEU A 652 6.00 36.69 -5.60
C LEU A 652 5.82 38.21 -5.47
N ALA A 653 4.57 38.68 -5.39
CA ALA A 653 4.28 40.09 -5.20
C ALA A 653 4.79 40.62 -3.85
N ASP A 654 4.67 39.85 -2.75
CA ASP A 654 5.23 40.27 -1.45
C ASP A 654 6.77 40.24 -1.45
N LEU A 655 7.38 39.28 -2.15
CA LEU A 655 8.83 39.21 -2.34
C LEU A 655 9.35 40.43 -3.12
N GLN A 656 8.72 40.78 -4.25
CA GLN A 656 9.02 41.97 -5.05
C GLN A 656 8.82 43.25 -4.23
N ARG A 657 7.72 43.34 -3.45
CA ARG A 657 7.47 44.45 -2.53
C ARG A 657 8.59 44.64 -1.51
N LYS A 658 9.09 43.55 -0.91
CA LYS A 658 10.19 43.59 0.07
C LYS A 658 11.51 44.04 -0.55
N GLN A 659 11.72 43.76 -1.83
CA GLN A 659 12.87 44.26 -2.61
C GLN A 659 12.70 45.73 -3.05
N GLY A 660 11.53 46.33 -2.85
CA GLY A 660 11.22 47.69 -3.29
C GLY A 660 10.71 47.79 -4.74
N ASP A 661 10.57 46.66 -5.45
CA ASP A 661 10.04 46.64 -6.81
C ASP A 661 8.50 46.60 -6.80
N TYR A 662 7.91 47.76 -6.50
CA TYR A 662 6.46 47.91 -6.43
C TYR A 662 5.77 47.75 -7.79
N ALA A 663 6.46 48.10 -8.88
CA ALA A 663 5.91 48.00 -10.23
C ALA A 663 5.77 46.53 -10.65
N ALA A 664 6.81 45.71 -10.44
CA ALA A 664 6.73 44.28 -10.69
C ALA A 664 5.70 43.61 -9.77
N ALA A 665 5.64 43.99 -8.49
CA ALA A 665 4.64 43.47 -7.55
C ALA A 665 3.20 43.74 -8.01
N MET A 666 2.92 44.96 -8.52
CA MET A 666 1.63 45.30 -9.09
C MET A 666 1.32 44.47 -10.35
N SER A 667 2.28 44.36 -11.27
CA SER A 667 2.13 43.56 -12.49
C SER A 667 1.88 42.07 -12.20
N THR A 668 2.55 41.51 -11.20
CA THR A 668 2.34 40.12 -10.76
C THR A 668 0.90 39.92 -10.28
N LEU A 669 0.37 40.85 -9.49
CA LEU A 669 -1.02 40.76 -9.02
C LEU A 669 -2.03 40.93 -10.15
N ASP A 670 -1.71 41.73 -11.18
CA ASP A 670 -2.57 41.92 -12.36
C ASP A 670 -2.68 40.66 -13.23
N GLY A 671 -1.69 39.76 -13.15
CA GLY A 671 -1.75 38.44 -13.78
C GLY A 671 -2.79 37.51 -13.16
N LEU A 672 -3.36 37.84 -12.00
CA LEU A 672 -4.31 37.00 -11.27
C LEU A 672 -5.76 37.48 -11.44
N ASN A 673 -6.57 36.73 -12.20
CA ASN A 673 -7.99 37.04 -12.42
C ASN A 673 -8.90 35.80 -12.16
N PRO A 674 -9.83 35.84 -11.20
CA PRO A 674 -10.15 36.96 -10.30
C PRO A 674 -9.11 37.15 -9.19
N LEU A 675 -8.82 38.41 -8.87
CA LEU A 675 -7.91 38.77 -7.77
C LEU A 675 -8.59 38.53 -6.40
N PRO A 676 -8.07 37.62 -5.55
CA PRO A 676 -8.64 37.37 -4.23
C PRO A 676 -8.51 38.59 -3.32
N GLN A 677 -9.31 38.64 -2.25
CA GLN A 677 -9.32 39.75 -1.29
C GLN A 677 -7.92 40.06 -0.71
N LYS A 678 -7.12 39.04 -0.40
CA LYS A 678 -5.72 39.20 0.04
C LYS A 678 -4.87 39.90 -1.02
N GLY A 679 -5.07 39.56 -2.30
CA GLY A 679 -4.40 40.21 -3.43
C GLY A 679 -4.82 41.67 -3.59
N LYS A 680 -6.11 41.97 -3.45
CA LYS A 680 -6.61 43.36 -3.43
C LYS A 680 -5.96 44.16 -2.30
N LEU A 681 -5.87 43.61 -1.09
CA LEU A 681 -5.22 44.27 0.04
C LEU A 681 -3.73 44.53 -0.18
N LEU A 682 -3.01 43.56 -0.76
CA LEU A 682 -1.60 43.75 -1.11
C LEU A 682 -1.45 44.83 -2.19
N LYS A 683 -2.30 44.81 -3.22
CA LYS A 683 -2.33 45.83 -4.29
C LYS A 683 -2.61 47.23 -3.74
N TYR A 684 -3.56 47.36 -2.82
CA TYR A 684 -3.83 48.59 -2.09
C TYR A 684 -2.60 49.09 -1.33
N LYS A 685 -1.94 48.20 -0.57
CA LYS A 685 -0.76 48.54 0.22
C LYS A 685 0.40 49.00 -0.67
N LEU A 686 0.62 48.30 -1.79
CA LEU A 686 1.61 48.66 -2.80
C LEU A 686 1.34 50.05 -3.40
N ALA A 687 0.09 50.32 -3.77
CA ALA A 687 -0.31 51.61 -4.31
C ALA A 687 -0.14 52.75 -3.28
N LEU A 688 -0.45 52.54 -2.01
CA LEU A 688 -0.17 53.51 -0.95
C LEU A 688 1.32 53.76 -0.75
N GLN A 689 2.13 52.71 -0.66
CA GLN A 689 3.58 52.81 -0.42
C GLN A 689 4.31 53.48 -1.58
N SER A 690 3.81 53.32 -2.81
CA SER A 690 4.35 53.95 -4.02
C SER A 690 3.76 55.34 -4.31
N GLY A 691 2.92 55.89 -3.42
CA GLY A 691 2.26 57.19 -3.61
C GLY A 691 1.18 57.22 -4.70
N GLN A 692 0.82 56.07 -5.27
CA GLN A 692 -0.23 55.92 -6.29
C GLN A 692 -1.62 55.92 -5.65
N PHE A 693 -2.00 57.03 -5.03
CA PHE A 693 -3.21 57.12 -4.23
C PHE A 693 -4.50 56.86 -5.00
N ASP A 694 -4.55 57.18 -6.31
CA ASP A 694 -5.74 56.93 -7.12
C ASP A 694 -5.92 55.44 -7.43
N ALA A 695 -4.82 54.70 -7.60
CA ALA A 695 -4.86 53.24 -7.71
C ALA A 695 -5.28 52.60 -6.38
N ALA A 696 -4.78 53.11 -5.25
CA ALA A 696 -5.20 52.65 -3.92
C ALA A 696 -6.71 52.88 -3.70
N GLU A 697 -7.20 54.06 -4.09
CA GLU A 697 -8.62 54.40 -3.99
C GLU A 697 -9.50 53.54 -4.90
N ALA A 698 -9.03 53.21 -6.11
CA ALA A 698 -9.76 52.30 -7.01
C ALA A 698 -9.93 50.91 -6.39
N VAL A 699 -8.88 50.36 -5.77
CA VAL A 699 -8.94 49.08 -5.06
C VAL A 699 -9.87 49.15 -3.84
N ALA A 700 -9.80 50.24 -3.07
CA ALA A 700 -10.68 50.46 -1.92
C ALA A 700 -12.16 50.51 -2.35
N LYS A 701 -12.48 51.21 -3.45
CA LYS A 701 -13.83 51.26 -4.02
C LYS A 701 -14.32 49.89 -4.52
N GLN A 702 -13.45 49.10 -5.13
CA GLN A 702 -13.79 47.72 -5.53
C GLN A 702 -14.16 46.86 -4.30
N LEU A 703 -13.43 47.01 -3.19
CA LEU A 703 -13.78 46.33 -1.94
C LEU A 703 -15.07 46.87 -1.32
N SER A 704 -15.32 48.18 -1.43
CA SER A 704 -16.56 48.82 -0.97
C SER A 704 -17.81 48.35 -1.72
N ALA A 705 -17.68 48.00 -3.00
CA ALA A 705 -18.79 47.53 -3.83
C ALA A 705 -19.23 46.09 -3.51
N ASP A 706 -18.36 45.28 -2.91
CA ASP A 706 -18.67 43.93 -2.43
C ASP A 706 -19.30 44.00 -1.04
N SER A 707 -20.50 43.45 -0.87
CA SER A 707 -21.24 43.48 0.41
C SER A 707 -20.45 42.87 1.56
N LYS A 708 -19.63 41.83 1.32
CA LYS A 708 -18.81 41.17 2.34
C LYS A 708 -17.62 42.02 2.79
N SER A 709 -17.13 42.91 1.94
CA SER A 709 -15.96 43.76 2.22
C SER A 709 -16.25 45.26 2.20
N LYS A 710 -17.53 45.65 2.20
CA LYS A 710 -18.00 47.03 2.12
C LYS A 710 -17.26 47.96 3.09
N TYR A 711 -17.32 47.63 4.37
CA TYR A 711 -16.73 48.44 5.44
C TYR A 711 -15.20 48.44 5.42
N LEU A 712 -14.58 47.36 4.93
CA LEU A 712 -13.14 47.31 4.74
C LEU A 712 -12.72 48.29 3.64
N GLY A 713 -13.41 48.28 2.50
CA GLY A 713 -13.18 49.27 1.44
C GLY A 713 -13.33 50.71 1.93
N VAL A 714 -14.34 51.01 2.75
CA VAL A 714 -14.53 52.34 3.35
C VAL A 714 -13.35 52.72 4.25
N ALA A 715 -12.90 51.81 5.11
CA ALA A 715 -11.76 52.05 6.00
C ALA A 715 -10.46 52.27 5.22
N LEU A 716 -10.29 51.59 4.09
CA LEU A 716 -9.15 51.76 3.18
C LEU A 716 -9.22 53.11 2.45
N SER A 717 -10.36 53.51 1.90
CA SER A 717 -10.54 54.84 1.31
C SER A 717 -10.28 55.97 2.30
N ALA A 718 -10.70 55.82 3.55
CA ALA A 718 -10.34 56.75 4.62
C ALA A 718 -8.82 56.79 4.86
N GLY A 719 -8.14 55.64 4.79
CA GLY A 719 -6.68 55.55 4.82
C GLY A 719 -5.99 56.27 3.65
N VAL A 720 -6.53 56.19 2.43
CA VAL A 720 -6.03 56.96 1.27
C VAL A 720 -6.18 58.46 1.51
N LEU A 721 -7.34 58.91 1.99
CA LEU A 721 -7.58 60.32 2.29
C LEU A 721 -6.64 60.84 3.38
N GLN A 722 -6.39 60.03 4.42
CA GLN A 722 -5.40 60.34 5.45
C GLN A 722 -4.00 60.47 4.84
N ALA A 723 -3.56 59.52 4.01
CA ALA A 723 -2.25 59.56 3.35
C ALA A 723 -2.10 60.75 2.37
N LYS A 724 -3.20 61.21 1.75
CA LYS A 724 -3.27 62.44 0.95
C LYS A 724 -3.22 63.74 1.78
N GLY A 725 -3.12 63.66 3.10
CA GLY A 725 -3.19 64.83 3.99
C GLY A 725 -4.58 65.45 4.10
N ARG A 726 -5.65 64.68 3.88
CA ARG A 726 -7.06 65.14 3.94
C ARG A 726 -7.83 64.43 5.05
N PRO A 727 -7.42 64.54 6.32
CA PRO A 727 -8.03 63.79 7.42
C PRO A 727 -9.50 64.18 7.68
N GLN A 728 -9.89 65.43 7.41
CA GLN A 728 -11.29 65.86 7.54
C GLN A 728 -12.21 65.13 6.55
N SER A 729 -11.78 64.95 5.30
CA SER A 729 -12.53 64.16 4.32
C SER A 729 -12.62 62.69 4.74
N ALA A 730 -11.56 62.13 5.34
CA ALA A 730 -11.57 60.76 5.88
C ALA A 730 -12.60 60.62 7.01
N ILE A 731 -12.64 61.58 7.94
CA ILE A 731 -13.62 61.65 9.02
C ILE A 731 -15.05 61.72 8.46
N SER A 732 -15.31 62.60 7.48
CA SER A 732 -16.64 62.70 6.84
C SER A 732 -17.06 61.39 6.16
N LEU A 733 -16.13 60.71 5.49
CA LEU A 733 -16.39 59.42 4.83
C LEU A 733 -16.75 58.33 5.84
N LEU A 734 -15.98 58.21 6.92
CA LEU A 734 -16.22 57.22 7.96
C LEU A 734 -17.55 57.50 8.67
N LYS A 735 -17.81 58.74 9.08
CA LYS A 735 -19.09 59.16 9.70
C LYS A 735 -20.29 58.79 8.84
N LYS A 736 -20.24 59.07 7.53
CA LYS A 736 -21.33 58.75 6.60
C LYS A 736 -21.62 57.25 6.51
N ASN A 737 -20.63 56.40 6.74
CA ASN A 737 -20.74 54.94 6.64
C ASN A 737 -20.78 54.23 7.99
N LEU A 738 -20.83 54.97 9.10
CA LEU A 738 -20.89 54.43 10.45
C LEU A 738 -22.36 54.15 10.81
N THR A 739 -22.75 52.88 10.75
CA THR A 739 -24.08 52.38 11.13
C THR A 739 -23.97 51.48 12.36
N ALA A 740 -25.08 51.18 13.04
CA ALA A 740 -25.07 50.26 14.20
C ALA A 740 -24.48 48.88 13.87
N GLU A 741 -24.69 48.39 12.64
CA GLU A 741 -24.14 47.13 12.12
C GLU A 741 -22.66 47.23 11.68
N ALA A 742 -22.06 48.42 11.68
CA ALA A 742 -20.69 48.57 11.24
C ALA A 742 -19.73 47.85 12.20
N PRO A 743 -18.69 47.19 11.68
CA PRO A 743 -17.74 46.47 12.51
C PRO A 743 -16.92 47.43 13.37
N PHE A 744 -16.49 46.96 14.55
CA PHE A 744 -15.73 47.73 15.53
C PHE A 744 -14.53 48.48 14.94
N TYR A 745 -13.80 47.88 13.99
CA TYR A 745 -12.63 48.52 13.39
C TYR A 745 -12.94 49.85 12.69
N LEU A 746 -14.18 50.08 12.25
CA LEU A 746 -14.58 51.34 11.63
C LEU A 746 -14.77 52.44 12.68
N TYR A 747 -15.36 52.09 13.83
CA TYR A 747 -15.45 52.96 15.01
C TYR A 747 -14.05 53.32 15.51
N ARG A 748 -13.18 52.31 15.67
CA ARG A 748 -11.77 52.50 16.07
C ARG A 748 -11.04 53.44 15.11
N LYS A 749 -11.15 53.21 13.79
CA LYS A 749 -10.51 54.05 12.76
C LYS A 749 -10.95 55.51 12.85
N LEU A 750 -12.24 55.76 13.08
CA LEU A 750 -12.77 57.13 13.22
C LEU A 750 -12.30 57.78 14.52
N ALA A 751 -12.34 57.05 15.64
CA ALA A 751 -11.87 57.54 16.93
C ALA A 751 -10.38 57.89 16.90
N ASP A 752 -9.55 57.02 16.30
CA ASP A 752 -8.12 57.27 16.11
C ASP A 752 -7.88 58.55 15.29
N LEU A 753 -8.63 58.76 14.20
CA LEU A 753 -8.51 59.97 13.39
C LEU A 753 -8.92 61.24 14.14
N TYR A 754 -9.89 61.16 15.05
CA TYR A 754 -10.24 62.28 15.91
C TYR A 754 -9.16 62.57 16.95
N ALA A 755 -8.67 61.55 17.64
CA ALA A 755 -7.62 61.68 18.64
C ALA A 755 -6.33 62.24 18.02
N MET A 756 -5.90 61.71 16.86
CA MET A 756 -4.73 62.21 16.12
C MET A 756 -4.87 63.67 15.67
N ASN A 757 -6.09 64.18 15.49
CA ASN A 757 -6.37 65.57 15.16
C ASN A 757 -6.68 66.44 16.40
N GLY A 758 -6.36 65.95 17.60
CA GLY A 758 -6.54 66.67 18.87
C GLY A 758 -7.98 66.72 19.41
N ASN A 759 -8.94 66.04 18.77
CA ASN A 759 -10.33 66.02 19.20
C ASN A 759 -10.66 64.77 20.01
N VAL A 760 -10.08 64.66 21.20
CA VAL A 760 -10.24 63.51 22.10
C VAL A 760 -11.70 63.31 22.50
N ASN A 761 -12.46 64.38 22.69
CA ASN A 761 -13.88 64.28 23.07
C ASN A 761 -14.71 63.60 21.97
N ALA A 762 -14.52 63.97 20.70
CA ALA A 762 -15.20 63.30 19.59
C ALA A 762 -14.75 61.85 19.41
N ALA A 763 -13.48 61.54 19.71
CA ALA A 763 -13.00 60.16 19.73
C ALA A 763 -13.71 59.33 20.82
N SER A 764 -13.85 59.92 22.02
CA SER A 764 -14.56 59.31 23.13
C SER A 764 -16.04 59.08 22.83
N GLU A 765 -16.73 60.08 22.26
CA GLU A 765 -18.15 59.97 21.88
C GLU A 765 -18.40 58.81 20.91
N VAL A 766 -17.54 58.64 19.89
CA VAL A 766 -17.67 57.56 18.89
C VAL A 766 -17.55 56.18 19.53
N LEU A 767 -16.60 55.99 20.44
CA LEU A 767 -16.41 54.71 21.12
C LEU A 767 -17.47 54.47 22.19
N GLN A 768 -17.88 55.52 22.91
CA GLN A 768 -18.97 55.45 23.89
C GLN A 768 -20.29 55.04 23.22
N GLN A 769 -20.61 55.64 22.07
CA GLN A 769 -21.76 55.24 21.25
C GLN A 769 -21.71 53.75 20.90
N ARG A 770 -20.52 53.22 20.57
CA ARG A 770 -20.36 51.80 20.26
C ARG A 770 -20.58 50.92 21.49
N ILE A 771 -20.03 51.30 22.64
CA ILE A 771 -20.22 50.60 23.92
C ILE A 771 -21.71 50.49 24.24
N GLU A 772 -22.44 51.60 24.18
CA GLU A 772 -23.87 51.66 24.52
C GLU A 772 -24.77 50.91 23.53
N SER A 773 -24.35 50.80 22.27
CA SER A 773 -25.13 50.11 21.23
C SER A 773 -25.12 48.58 21.32
N GLN A 774 -24.27 48.00 22.16
CA GLN A 774 -24.11 46.54 22.28
C GLN A 774 -24.61 46.04 23.64
N PRO A 775 -25.44 44.97 23.68
CA PRO A 775 -25.86 44.36 24.95
C PRO A 775 -24.65 43.91 25.79
N GLY A 776 -24.57 44.37 27.04
CA GLY A 776 -23.44 44.08 27.94
C GLY A 776 -22.19 44.95 27.72
N GLY A 777 -22.24 45.92 26.80
CA GLY A 777 -21.13 46.81 26.49
C GLY A 777 -20.11 46.20 25.52
N ASP A 778 -19.72 46.97 24.49
CA ASP A 778 -18.65 46.54 23.58
C ASP A 778 -17.28 46.66 24.27
N LYS A 779 -16.75 45.52 24.72
CA LYS A 779 -15.48 45.42 25.44
C LYS A 779 -14.27 45.87 24.60
N GLN A 780 -14.30 45.66 23.28
CA GLN A 780 -13.24 46.14 22.38
C GLN A 780 -13.25 47.67 22.29
N ALA A 781 -14.44 48.26 22.23
CA ALA A 781 -14.60 49.71 22.26
C ALA A 781 -14.21 50.31 23.62
N LYS A 782 -14.54 49.63 24.72
CA LYS A 782 -14.12 50.02 26.08
C LYS A 782 -12.61 50.05 26.24
N LEU A 783 -11.92 48.99 25.78
CA LEU A 783 -10.47 48.93 25.77
C LEU A 783 -9.85 50.03 24.90
N ALA A 784 -10.36 50.23 23.69
CA ALA A 784 -9.87 51.28 22.80
C ALA A 784 -10.07 52.69 23.37
N LEU A 785 -11.18 52.93 24.07
CA LEU A 785 -11.46 54.21 24.72
C LEU A 785 -10.47 54.46 25.86
N ALA A 786 -10.22 53.46 26.70
CA ALA A 786 -9.23 53.54 27.78
C ALA A 786 -7.83 53.87 27.22
N MET A 787 -7.41 53.22 26.13
CA MET A 787 -6.12 53.50 25.47
C MET A 787 -6.04 54.92 24.89
N ILE A 788 -7.12 55.43 24.28
CA ILE A 788 -7.15 56.81 23.76
C ILE A 788 -7.06 57.81 24.91
N LEU A 789 -7.78 57.59 26.02
CA LEU A 789 -7.72 58.46 27.19
C LEU A 789 -6.33 58.44 27.86
N GLN A 790 -5.71 57.27 27.95
CA GLN A 790 -4.35 57.11 28.46
C GLN A 790 -3.34 57.92 27.65
N THR A 791 -3.35 57.76 26.32
CA THR A 791 -2.41 58.46 25.41
C THR A 791 -2.68 59.96 25.28
N ASN A 792 -3.82 60.46 25.73
CA ASN A 792 -4.20 61.86 25.70
C ASN A 792 -4.33 62.47 27.12
N GLU A 793 -3.46 62.00 28.04
CA GLU A 793 -3.26 62.59 29.37
C GLU A 793 -4.52 62.62 30.27
N LYS A 794 -5.43 61.65 30.10
CA LYS A 794 -6.60 61.43 30.98
C LYS A 794 -6.51 60.07 31.71
N PRO A 795 -5.48 59.85 32.54
CA PRO A 795 -5.21 58.55 33.14
C PRO A 795 -6.32 58.08 34.09
N GLU A 796 -7.00 59.00 34.78
CA GLU A 796 -8.07 58.63 35.72
C GLU A 796 -9.29 57.99 35.05
N ASP A 797 -9.70 58.54 33.90
CA ASP A 797 -10.82 58.00 33.15
C ASP A 797 -10.42 56.71 32.43
N ALA A 798 -9.16 56.59 32.02
CA ALA A 798 -8.61 55.33 31.51
C ALA A 798 -8.62 54.22 32.58
N ILE A 799 -8.17 54.52 33.82
CA ILE A 799 -8.17 53.56 34.93
C ILE A 799 -9.58 53.06 35.23
N LYS A 800 -10.59 53.95 35.28
CA LYS A 800 -11.99 53.54 35.48
C LYS A 800 -12.45 52.53 34.43
N LEU A 801 -12.18 52.82 33.15
CA LEU A 801 -12.58 51.91 32.06
C LEU A 801 -11.82 50.58 32.09
N TYR A 802 -10.54 50.59 32.46
CA TYR A 802 -9.77 49.36 32.67
C TYR A 802 -10.32 48.56 33.84
N ASP A 803 -10.61 49.18 34.99
CA ASP A 803 -11.18 48.50 36.16
C ASP A 803 -12.56 47.90 35.86
N GLU A 804 -13.42 48.62 35.13
CA GLU A 804 -14.70 48.08 34.69
C GLU A 804 -14.51 46.90 33.72
N LEU A 805 -13.58 47.01 32.76
CA LEU A 805 -13.28 45.92 31.83
C LEU A 805 -12.72 44.69 32.54
N LEU A 806 -11.85 44.87 33.53
CA LEU A 806 -11.24 43.80 34.33
C LEU A 806 -12.22 43.18 35.34
N SER A 807 -13.29 43.90 35.70
CA SER A 807 -14.39 43.31 36.48
C SER A 807 -15.15 42.27 35.64
N ASP A 808 -15.34 42.52 34.34
CA ASP A 808 -16.01 41.62 33.41
C ASP A 808 -15.07 40.56 32.80
N GLU A 809 -13.80 40.91 32.59
CA GLU A 809 -12.75 40.06 32.02
C GLU A 809 -11.49 40.12 32.88
N PRO A 810 -11.47 39.41 34.03
CA PRO A 810 -10.35 39.49 34.97
C PRO A 810 -8.99 39.21 34.33
N ASP A 811 -8.94 38.33 33.34
CA ASP A 811 -7.71 37.87 32.69
C ASP A 811 -7.43 38.54 31.33
N ASN A 812 -8.05 39.70 31.04
CA ASN A 812 -7.77 40.44 29.82
C ASN A 812 -6.33 41.02 29.86
N VAL A 813 -5.41 40.35 29.17
CA VAL A 813 -3.97 40.66 29.18
C VAL A 813 -3.66 42.11 28.78
N ILE A 814 -4.33 42.63 27.75
CA ILE A 814 -4.06 43.99 27.24
C ILE A 814 -4.50 45.01 28.29
N ALA A 815 -5.67 44.82 28.89
CA ALA A 815 -6.18 45.69 29.94
C ALA A 815 -5.30 45.62 31.20
N LEU A 816 -4.93 44.41 31.66
CA LEU A 816 -4.02 44.22 32.79
C LEU A 816 -2.69 44.91 32.56
N ASN A 817 -2.06 44.70 31.39
CA ASN A 817 -0.79 45.30 31.04
C ASN A 817 -0.84 46.82 31.00
N ASN A 818 -1.80 47.38 30.26
CA ASN A 818 -1.88 48.83 30.07
C ASN A 818 -2.31 49.54 31.36
N ALA A 819 -3.13 48.92 32.20
CA ALA A 819 -3.53 49.45 33.49
C ALA A 819 -2.43 49.33 34.55
N ALA A 820 -1.54 48.35 34.45
CA ALA A 820 -0.52 48.07 35.48
C ALA A 820 0.31 49.31 35.80
N LEU A 821 0.90 49.99 34.81
CA LEU A 821 1.69 51.20 35.02
C LEU A 821 0.85 52.34 35.62
N LEU A 822 -0.38 52.55 35.12
CA LEU A 822 -1.25 53.63 35.58
C LEU A 822 -1.72 53.43 37.03
N VAL A 823 -2.05 52.19 37.39
CA VAL A 823 -2.51 51.82 38.73
C VAL A 823 -1.35 51.79 39.72
N TYR A 824 -0.16 51.37 39.28
CA TYR A 824 1.02 51.27 40.13
C TYR A 824 1.37 52.59 40.82
N GLU A 825 1.25 53.73 40.12
CA GLU A 825 1.51 55.05 40.71
C GLU A 825 0.64 55.38 41.94
N LYS A 826 -0.55 54.77 42.04
CA LYS A 826 -1.48 54.98 43.16
C LYS A 826 -1.52 53.82 44.15
N ASN A 827 -1.35 52.61 43.63
CA ASN A 827 -1.40 51.37 44.37
C ASN A 827 -0.39 50.38 43.77
N PRO A 828 0.87 50.42 44.26
CA PRO A 828 1.95 49.58 43.76
C PRO A 828 1.63 48.08 43.80
N GLU A 829 0.99 47.61 44.88
CA GLU A 829 0.60 46.21 45.05
C GLU A 829 -0.36 45.76 43.94
N LYS A 830 -1.41 46.55 43.69
CA LYS A 830 -2.41 46.26 42.64
C LYS A 830 -1.80 46.35 41.24
N GLY A 831 -0.96 47.36 40.98
CA GLY A 831 -0.29 47.53 39.69
C GLY A 831 0.67 46.37 39.37
N LEU A 832 1.45 45.94 40.37
CA LEU A 832 2.34 44.79 40.23
C LEU A 832 1.57 43.47 40.05
N ASP A 833 0.46 43.28 40.77
CA ASP A 833 -0.44 42.12 40.56
C ASP A 833 -0.96 42.08 39.11
N PHE A 834 -1.38 43.22 38.57
CA PHE A 834 -1.85 43.30 37.18
C PHE A 834 -0.76 42.90 36.18
N ALA A 835 0.44 43.45 36.33
CA ALA A 835 1.56 43.10 35.46
C ALA A 835 1.95 41.61 35.57
N ARG A 836 2.00 41.06 36.78
CA ARG A 836 2.27 39.63 37.01
C ARG A 836 1.20 38.75 36.35
N ARG A 837 -0.08 39.05 36.56
CA ARG A 837 -1.19 38.28 35.97
C ARG A 837 -1.18 38.35 34.44
N ALA A 838 -0.84 39.50 33.87
CA ALA A 838 -0.63 39.62 32.43
C ALA A 838 0.50 38.70 31.97
N TYR A 839 1.64 38.71 32.67
CA TYR A 839 2.81 37.87 32.37
C TYR A 839 2.50 36.37 32.51
N ASP A 840 1.84 35.93 33.57
CA ASP A 840 1.48 34.52 33.80
C ASP A 840 0.60 33.93 32.68
N ARG A 841 -0.11 34.77 31.93
CA ARG A 841 -0.97 34.35 30.82
C ARG A 841 -0.24 34.24 29.48
N VAL A 842 0.82 35.03 29.27
CA VAL A 842 1.51 35.12 27.96
C VAL A 842 2.94 34.62 27.96
N GLY A 843 3.61 34.57 29.12
CA GLY A 843 5.03 34.26 29.24
C GLY A 843 5.88 35.03 28.23
N ASP A 844 6.75 34.32 27.51
CA ASP A 844 7.73 34.89 26.58
C ASP A 844 7.15 35.41 25.25
N SER A 845 5.83 35.33 25.07
CA SER A 845 5.16 35.67 23.80
C SER A 845 4.89 37.16 23.59
N SER A 846 4.90 37.99 24.65
CA SER A 846 4.66 39.43 24.55
C SER A 846 5.78 40.25 25.21
N LEU A 847 6.59 40.92 24.38
CA LEU A 847 7.70 41.75 24.87
C LEU A 847 7.22 42.90 25.77
N ALA A 848 6.11 43.54 25.42
CA ALA A 848 5.55 44.66 26.18
C ALA A 848 5.06 44.25 27.58
N VAL A 849 4.53 43.02 27.72
CA VAL A 849 4.07 42.49 29.01
C VAL A 849 5.24 42.15 29.92
N ILE A 850 6.26 41.51 29.36
CA ILE A 850 7.49 41.19 30.08
C ILE A 850 8.17 42.47 30.52
N ASP A 851 8.27 43.46 29.64
CA ASP A 851 8.85 44.76 29.96
C ASP A 851 8.09 45.48 31.08
N THR A 852 6.76 45.56 30.97
CA THR A 852 5.92 46.18 32.02
C THR A 852 6.12 45.50 33.37
N TYR A 853 6.10 44.16 33.42
CA TYR A 853 6.30 43.42 34.66
C TYR A 853 7.72 43.57 35.21
N ALA A 854 8.74 43.50 34.35
CA ALA A 854 10.13 43.68 34.75
C ALA A 854 10.38 45.10 35.25
N TRP A 855 9.82 46.11 34.59
CA TRP A 855 9.97 47.51 34.99
C TRP A 855 9.33 47.78 36.34
N LEU A 856 8.12 47.29 36.59
CA LEU A 856 7.49 47.41 37.92
C LEU A 856 8.24 46.60 38.99
N THR A 857 8.72 45.40 38.66
CA THR A 857 9.55 44.60 39.57
C THR A 857 10.86 45.31 39.94
N PHE A 858 11.47 46.01 38.97
CA PHE A 858 12.66 46.82 39.17
C PHE A 858 12.38 48.01 40.10
N ARG A 859 11.24 48.68 39.94
CA ARG A 859 10.82 49.81 40.79
C ARG A 859 10.54 49.40 42.25
N GLU A 860 10.13 48.15 42.48
CA GLU A 860 10.04 47.55 43.82
C GLU A 860 11.40 47.19 44.44
N GLY A 861 12.50 47.39 43.71
CA GLY A 861 13.87 47.16 44.17
C GLY A 861 14.44 45.78 43.80
N ASP A 862 13.66 44.89 43.18
CA ASP A 862 14.14 43.57 42.74
C ASP A 862 14.75 43.61 41.33
N SER A 863 15.91 44.27 41.25
CA SER A 863 16.67 44.37 40.01
C SER A 863 17.18 43.03 39.47
N LYS A 864 17.29 41.99 40.32
CA LYS A 864 17.73 40.66 39.89
C LYS A 864 16.63 39.93 39.13
N SER A 865 15.40 39.93 39.66
CA SER A 865 14.26 39.33 38.97
C SER A 865 13.91 40.10 37.70
N ALA A 866 13.97 41.43 37.72
CA ALA A 866 13.79 42.25 36.53
C ALA A 866 14.82 41.92 35.42
N LEU A 867 16.08 41.70 35.79
CA LEU A 867 17.13 41.30 34.84
C LEU A 867 16.81 39.94 34.20
N ASN A 868 16.40 38.95 35.00
CA ASN A 868 16.05 37.61 34.52
C ASN A 868 14.87 37.62 33.54
N LEU A 869 13.95 38.59 33.67
CA LEU A 869 12.82 38.77 32.76
C LEU A 869 13.25 39.43 31.44
N LEU A 870 14.11 40.46 31.49
CA LEU A 870 14.48 41.26 30.32
C LEU A 870 15.61 40.65 29.47
N GLU A 871 16.60 40.01 30.10
CA GLU A 871 17.79 39.50 29.42
C GLU A 871 17.48 38.47 28.31
N PRO A 872 16.54 37.52 28.48
CA PRO A 872 16.17 36.59 27.42
C PRO A 872 15.51 37.26 26.22
N ILE A 873 14.95 38.46 26.37
CA ILE A 873 14.11 39.07 25.34
C ILE A 873 14.76 40.24 24.59
N ILE A 874 15.86 40.79 25.12
CA ILE A 874 16.49 42.02 24.59
C ILE A 874 16.92 41.91 23.12
N HIS A 875 17.32 40.71 22.68
CA HIS A 875 17.70 40.46 21.28
C HIS A 875 16.52 40.57 20.29
N ARG A 876 15.28 40.47 20.78
CA ARG A 876 14.04 40.65 20.01
C ARG A 876 13.46 42.06 20.15
N ALA A 877 13.88 42.81 21.17
CA ALA A 877 13.35 44.14 21.45
C ALA A 877 13.99 45.18 20.52
N THR A 878 13.21 45.75 19.61
CA THR A 878 13.59 46.93 18.81
C THR A 878 13.09 48.24 19.41
N ASP A 879 12.21 48.16 20.41
CA ASP A 879 11.64 49.31 21.09
C ASP A 879 12.69 50.00 21.98
N PRO A 880 12.97 51.31 21.80
CA PRO A 880 13.89 52.06 22.63
C PRO A 880 13.53 52.07 24.12
N SER A 881 12.25 52.07 24.49
CA SER A 881 11.81 52.13 25.90
C SER A 881 12.16 50.84 26.65
N ILE A 882 11.92 49.67 26.04
CA ILE A 882 12.32 48.37 26.61
C ILE A 882 13.84 48.30 26.81
N ARG A 883 14.60 48.81 25.83
CA ARG A 883 16.06 48.85 25.90
C ARG A 883 16.57 49.81 26.98
N TYR A 884 15.89 50.94 27.16
CA TYR A 884 16.16 51.86 28.25
C TYR A 884 15.90 51.20 29.61
N HIS A 885 14.74 50.54 29.81
CA HIS A 885 14.44 49.81 31.03
C HIS A 885 15.49 48.75 31.35
N TYR A 886 15.92 47.98 30.35
CA TYR A 886 17.01 47.01 30.51
C TYR A 886 18.33 47.68 30.89
N ALA A 887 18.70 48.80 30.27
CA ALA A 887 19.91 49.54 30.63
C ALA A 887 19.86 50.09 32.07
N ALA A 888 18.70 50.56 32.54
CA ALA A 888 18.50 50.99 33.92
C ALA A 888 18.67 49.83 34.91
N VAL A 889 18.12 48.66 34.61
CA VAL A 889 18.30 47.43 35.39
C VAL A 889 19.77 46.99 35.42
N LEU A 890 20.47 47.03 34.28
CA LEU A 890 21.89 46.71 34.17
C LEU A 890 22.76 47.61 35.04
N LYS A 891 22.49 48.93 35.05
CA LYS A 891 23.18 49.88 35.95
C LYS A 891 23.00 49.50 37.41
N ALA A 892 21.77 49.19 37.83
CA ALA A 892 21.49 48.79 39.21
C ALA A 892 22.21 47.49 39.62
N GLN A 893 22.49 46.62 38.64
CA GLN A 893 23.27 45.39 38.81
C GLN A 893 24.79 45.61 38.65
N GLY A 894 25.26 46.85 38.48
CA GLY A 894 26.68 47.18 38.32
C GLY A 894 27.26 46.90 36.92
N ARG A 895 26.45 46.49 35.96
CA ARG A 895 26.84 46.20 34.55
C ARG A 895 26.91 47.49 33.73
N ASN A 896 27.68 48.47 34.22
CA ASN A 896 27.72 49.84 33.71
C ASN A 896 28.18 49.96 32.25
N LYS A 897 29.10 49.09 31.81
CA LYS A 897 29.60 49.09 30.43
C LYS A 897 28.50 48.72 29.43
N GLU A 898 27.77 47.65 29.71
CA GLU A 898 26.67 47.16 28.85
C GLU A 898 25.51 48.16 28.83
N ALA A 899 25.15 48.72 29.98
CA ALA A 899 24.14 49.77 30.07
C ALA A 899 24.50 50.98 29.18
N ARG A 900 25.77 51.40 29.18
CA ARG A 900 26.26 52.51 28.35
C ARG A 900 26.16 52.22 26.86
N GLU A 901 26.60 51.03 26.42
CA GLU A 901 26.54 50.61 25.01
C GLU A 901 25.10 50.60 24.48
N ILE A 902 24.15 50.13 25.29
CA ILE A 902 22.72 50.11 24.93
C ILE A 902 22.14 51.52 24.84
N LEU A 903 22.42 52.37 25.82
CA LEU A 903 21.95 53.77 25.84
C LEU A 903 22.49 54.57 24.65
N GLN A 904 23.76 54.38 24.30
CA GLN A 904 24.36 55.02 23.12
C GLN A 904 23.63 54.57 21.84
N ALA A 905 23.42 53.26 21.67
CA ALA A 905 22.77 52.70 20.49
C ALA A 905 21.32 53.19 20.30
N ILE A 906 20.56 53.39 21.38
CA ILE A 906 19.17 53.89 21.26
C ILE A 906 19.11 55.40 21.01
N LEU A 907 20.09 56.18 21.49
CA LEU A 907 20.14 57.64 21.30
C LEU A 907 20.73 58.06 19.95
N ASP A 908 21.66 57.28 19.39
CA ASP A 908 22.28 57.56 18.08
C ASP A 908 21.28 57.47 16.91
N ASN A 909 20.18 56.74 17.09
CA ASN A 909 19.15 56.56 16.06
C ASN A 909 18.21 57.77 15.88
N ASN A 910 18.44 58.90 16.56
CA ASN A 910 17.64 60.15 16.48
C ASN A 910 16.11 59.95 16.66
N GLN A 911 15.69 58.84 17.26
CA GLN A 911 14.29 58.54 17.51
C GLN A 911 13.92 59.08 18.90
N GLN A 912 12.96 60.01 18.95
CA GLN A 912 12.42 60.51 20.22
C GLN A 912 11.42 59.50 20.78
N PHE A 913 11.66 59.04 22.02
CA PHE A 913 10.81 58.14 22.80
C PHE A 913 10.54 58.73 24.20
N GLU A 914 9.60 58.16 24.95
CA GLU A 914 9.08 58.72 26.22
C GLU A 914 10.20 59.02 27.22
N GLU A 915 11.10 58.07 27.45
CA GLU A 915 12.20 58.18 28.42
C GLU A 915 13.49 58.76 27.80
N SER A 916 13.40 59.51 26.69
CA SER A 916 14.59 60.04 26.00
C SER A 916 15.45 60.95 26.89
N SER A 917 14.81 61.73 27.77
CA SER A 917 15.51 62.67 28.64
C SER A 917 16.25 61.94 29.75
N GLU A 918 15.60 60.96 30.34
CA GLU A 918 16.09 60.05 31.37
C GLU A 918 17.22 59.18 30.82
N ALA A 919 17.08 58.67 29.59
CA ALA A 919 18.13 57.91 28.91
C ALA A 919 19.40 58.76 28.69
N LYS A 920 19.25 60.02 28.28
CA LYS A 920 20.39 60.96 28.14
C LYS A 920 21.05 61.26 29.49
N GLN A 921 20.24 61.49 30.53
CA GLN A 921 20.75 61.71 31.88
C GLN A 921 21.52 60.48 32.38
N LEU A 922 20.94 59.29 32.23
CA LEU A 922 21.53 58.03 32.66
C LEU A 922 22.85 57.74 31.95
N LEU A 923 22.92 58.03 30.64
CA LEU A 923 24.14 57.92 29.85
C LEU A 923 25.22 58.89 30.34
N SER A 924 24.84 60.13 30.67
CA SER A 924 25.76 61.13 31.22
C SER A 924 26.33 60.69 32.57
N GLU A 925 25.49 60.19 33.48
CA GLU A 925 25.92 59.65 34.78
C GLU A 925 26.93 58.51 34.61
N LEU A 926 26.61 57.54 33.75
CA LEU A 926 27.47 56.40 33.45
C LEU A 926 28.78 56.79 32.76
N SER A 927 28.82 57.93 32.07
CA SER A 927 30.01 58.44 31.40
C SER A 927 30.92 59.24 32.35
N SER A 928 30.33 59.90 33.35
CA SER A 928 31.07 60.64 34.40
C SER A 928 31.71 59.74 35.47
N ALA A 929 31.16 58.55 35.73
CA ALA A 929 31.64 57.62 36.75
C ALA A 929 32.96 56.87 36.41
N ASN A 930 33.56 57.15 35.25
CA ASN A 930 34.85 56.61 34.81
C ASN A 930 35.94 57.70 34.70
N GLY A 931 35.72 58.88 35.28
CA GLY A 931 36.71 59.97 35.43
C GLY A 931 37.53 59.81 36.71
#